data_AF-A0A1I7G6J4-F1
#
_entry.id   AF-A0A1I7G6J4-F1
#
_cell.length_a   1.000
_cell.length_b   1.000
_cell.length_c   1.000
_cell.angle_alpha   90.00
_cell.angle_beta   90.00
_cell.angle_gamma   90.00
#
_symmetry.space_group_name_H-M   'P 1'
#
loop_
_entity.id
_entity.type
_entity.pdbx_description
1 polymer ?
#
loop_
_entity_poly.entity_id
_entity_poly.type
_entity_poly.pdbx_seq_one_letter_code
_entity_poly.pdbx_strand_id
1 'polypeptide(L)'
;MRFRNRPRDTFSNRYYVLVIFIAFLMALLALRLFIVTVVEHEKWSRKATDQSTKMIYTSAPRGDILDRNGKVIATTRQMFTVTFNSSSLDTKQINDASRKVLNLLEHNGDTYKDDFPIRIRKDGSMYYTYDVNKEKWLKSEGFHTDFSPSQTFLAMRRRYGIPDSMSRYDAYDKLTDVYKVNVPISVKNMHYTYDQQRTNFISKWGVFTDDEVKKGVSAEKCFRALRKQYKVSKSLSDREARKIFVVRNKVVDTGQRYTPVTLAKDVSKKTIAMVEESGIDGVSVSSQYRRYYPFKSSAAHILGYMGAISDSQSDYYVKKRNYNSDDLIGQEGIESRYEKQLHGTPGVQKIQVNSSGSYVRTISRTKSKKGKNVKLTIDMDLQQAAEKALASGIAHAGGNCQSGAVICMDVKTGQILAMASNPSYDPNIFSDGITTKAWKSVQSENPRDVIAPAPLYNNATMASVAPGSTFKPITAMTALQCGLNPNTMIHDNSYIEIGGHKWATSAYNEGGGSYGDENLELGIGHSSNYYFYCIGTGKNWGTGASLGYKIGVNDIVHTASEFGLGHATGVELRETVSPLPSKKRKMESYVTACWQYLYQNAHKFFPSSVADDYNKLSGELDTISAYVRTNPSYDQIVEDLKKTDMKASRIPSVATAIKYNYCIQAKWSTGDQFNLSIGQGDNSYTPLQLATYISALGNGGKYTHASVVKQVGDRVIDKTKSARTIDLKKNTVPDVLKGMRKVCTGGTLQSFFGSYKVPVAGKTGTAQNQGIRQPKSEVKYIRSNLGSLNSRAHSSVTWSQVEKNMTYLMRKYPTRYSSKDDAADAAVMRASNYRITQTMIDSGKGSYDYYAWTETLAPYNNPRIAVVTLLIQGGFSSNAAPVNKSVISSYYKLYNAKTGQRKPAKKHAAKKSSAKA
;
A
#
# COMPACT_ATOMS: atom_id res chain seq x y z
N MET A 1 -59.82 81.64 61.12
CA MET A 1 -59.35 80.24 61.29
C MET A 1 -58.96 79.68 59.93
N ARG A 2 -57.69 79.32 59.74
CA ARG A 2 -57.17 78.59 58.56
C ARG A 2 -57.54 77.11 58.71
N PHE A 3 -57.92 76.44 57.62
CA PHE A 3 -57.17 75.31 57.04
C PHE A 3 -57.94 74.64 55.89
N ARG A 4 -57.14 74.25 54.87
CA ARG A 4 -57.25 73.04 54.03
C ARG A 4 -57.87 73.19 52.63
N ASN A 5 -57.01 73.08 51.61
CA ASN A 5 -57.34 72.49 50.31
C ASN A 5 -56.10 71.82 49.70
N ARG A 6 -56.22 70.54 49.33
CA ARG A 6 -55.36 69.86 48.34
C ARG A 6 -56.21 68.82 47.58
N PRO A 7 -56.07 68.69 46.25
CA PRO A 7 -56.98 67.91 45.42
C PRO A 7 -56.55 66.43 45.27
N ARG A 8 -57.52 65.53 45.11
CA ARG A 8 -57.31 64.15 44.59
C ARG A 8 -58.31 63.95 43.46
N ASP A 9 -57.83 63.90 42.22
CA ASP A 9 -58.46 63.15 41.12
C ASP A 9 -57.51 63.09 39.91
N THR A 10 -56.76 61.98 39.80
CA THR A 10 -56.00 61.59 38.58
C THR A 10 -55.70 60.08 38.50
N PHE A 11 -56.04 59.27 39.52
CA PHE A 11 -55.63 57.86 39.60
C PHE A 11 -56.59 56.84 38.97
N SER A 12 -57.90 57.11 38.88
CA SER A 12 -58.87 56.13 38.34
C SER A 12 -58.68 55.81 36.85
N ASN A 13 -58.24 56.78 36.03
CA ASN A 13 -58.09 56.58 34.59
C ASN A 13 -56.85 55.74 34.21
N ARG A 14 -55.77 55.80 35.01
CA ARG A 14 -54.54 55.04 34.79
C ARG A 14 -54.71 53.55 35.12
N TYR A 15 -55.56 53.23 36.09
CA TYR A 15 -55.86 51.85 36.48
C TYR A 15 -56.58 51.09 35.35
N TYR A 16 -57.61 51.67 34.75
CA TYR A 16 -58.34 51.03 33.64
C TYR A 16 -57.47 50.85 32.39
N VAL A 17 -56.63 51.83 32.06
CA VAL A 17 -55.65 51.69 30.97
C VAL A 17 -54.68 50.54 31.25
N LEU A 18 -54.24 50.37 32.49
CA LEU A 18 -53.34 49.27 32.88
C LEU A 18 -54.03 47.90 32.82
N VAL A 19 -55.28 47.80 33.25
CA VAL A 19 -56.08 46.56 33.15
C VAL A 19 -56.34 46.18 31.69
N ILE A 20 -56.72 47.13 30.84
CA ILE A 20 -56.93 46.88 29.40
C ILE A 20 -55.63 46.47 28.72
N PHE A 21 -54.52 47.11 29.07
CA PHE A 21 -53.20 46.73 28.56
C PHE A 21 -52.81 45.31 28.97
N ILE A 22 -53.04 44.92 30.24
CA ILE A 22 -52.80 43.56 30.71
C ILE A 22 -53.73 42.57 30.00
N ALA A 23 -55.02 42.88 29.85
CA ALA A 23 -55.98 42.02 29.15
C ALA A 23 -55.59 41.83 27.68
N PHE A 24 -55.12 42.89 27.02
CA PHE A 24 -54.60 42.83 25.65
C PHE A 24 -53.34 41.96 25.55
N LEU A 25 -52.40 42.08 26.49
CA LEU A 25 -51.22 41.21 26.55
C LEU A 25 -51.61 39.74 26.79
N MET A 26 -52.58 39.48 27.66
CA MET A 26 -53.11 38.14 27.91
C MET A 26 -53.81 37.57 26.68
N ALA A 27 -54.55 38.39 25.94
CA ALA A 27 -55.16 38.00 24.66
C ALA A 27 -54.10 37.68 23.59
N LEU A 28 -53.03 38.48 23.50
CA LEU A 28 -51.89 38.19 22.63
C LEU A 28 -51.18 36.88 22.99
N LEU A 29 -51.01 36.60 24.29
CA LEU A 29 -50.46 35.33 24.77
C LEU A 29 -51.37 34.15 24.46
N ALA A 30 -52.69 34.29 24.66
CA ALA A 30 -53.67 33.25 24.33
C ALA A 30 -53.73 32.98 22.82
N LEU A 31 -53.71 34.03 21.99
CA LEU A 31 -53.63 33.92 20.55
C LEU A 31 -52.33 33.24 20.12
N ARG A 32 -51.20 33.59 20.75
CA ARG A 32 -49.92 32.93 20.48
C ARG A 32 -49.96 31.45 20.86
N LEU A 33 -50.57 31.12 22.00
CA LEU A 33 -50.74 29.75 22.44
C LEU A 33 -51.57 28.96 21.43
N PHE A 34 -52.71 29.51 20.98
CA PHE A 34 -53.58 28.89 19.96
C PHE A 34 -52.85 28.66 18.63
N ILE A 35 -52.03 29.63 18.18
CA ILE A 35 -51.19 29.47 16.98
C ILE A 35 -50.23 28.28 17.16
N VAL A 36 -49.58 28.15 18.31
CA VAL A 36 -48.60 27.06 18.53
C VAL A 36 -49.28 25.71 18.71
N THR A 37 -50.40 25.63 19.44
CA THR A 37 -51.03 24.37 19.82
C THR A 37 -52.00 23.82 18.77
N VAL A 38 -52.65 24.68 17.99
CA VAL A 38 -53.67 24.30 17.00
C VAL A 38 -53.16 24.51 15.58
N VAL A 39 -52.74 25.73 15.23
CA VAL A 39 -52.33 26.06 13.85
C VAL A 39 -51.02 25.36 13.47
N GLU A 40 -50.04 25.35 14.37
CA GLU A 40 -48.75 24.67 14.16
C GLU A 40 -48.71 23.23 14.71
N HIS A 41 -49.85 22.66 15.12
CA HIS A 41 -49.91 21.31 15.72
C HIS A 41 -49.17 20.27 14.89
N GLU A 42 -49.48 20.18 13.59
CA GLU A 42 -48.86 19.20 12.71
C GLU A 42 -47.34 19.40 12.59
N LYS A 43 -46.88 20.66 12.55
CA LYS A 43 -45.46 20.99 12.45
C LYS A 43 -44.70 20.57 13.70
N TRP A 44 -45.26 20.84 14.89
CA TRP A 44 -44.64 20.44 16.16
C TRP A 44 -44.78 18.95 16.44
N SER A 45 -45.90 18.33 16.06
CA SER A 45 -46.12 16.88 16.13
C SER A 45 -45.17 16.12 15.20
N ARG A 46 -44.94 16.58 13.96
CA ARG A 46 -43.92 16.02 13.05
C ARG A 46 -42.52 16.21 13.63
N LYS A 47 -42.16 17.39 14.14
CA LYS A 47 -40.86 17.61 14.81
C LYS A 47 -40.66 16.70 16.03
N ALA A 48 -41.68 16.51 16.85
CA ALA A 48 -41.64 15.60 18.01
C ALA A 48 -41.56 14.13 17.58
N THR A 49 -42.25 13.76 16.50
CA THR A 49 -42.19 12.41 15.91
C THR A 49 -40.81 12.15 15.30
N ASP A 50 -40.21 13.11 14.60
CA ASP A 50 -38.86 13.01 14.05
C ASP A 50 -37.80 12.96 15.16
N GLN A 51 -38.00 13.69 16.27
CA GLN A 51 -37.12 13.58 17.43
C GLN A 51 -37.24 12.22 18.14
N SER A 52 -38.45 11.69 18.27
CA SER A 52 -38.74 10.39 18.90
C SER A 52 -38.56 9.20 17.97
N THR A 53 -38.26 9.41 16.68
CA THR A 53 -38.03 8.32 15.74
C THR A 53 -36.55 8.19 15.40
N LYS A 54 -36.02 6.96 15.46
CA LYS A 54 -34.62 6.64 15.11
C LYS A 54 -34.59 5.56 14.03
N MET A 55 -33.57 5.61 13.17
CA MET A 55 -33.32 4.59 12.16
C MET A 55 -32.13 3.74 12.59
N ILE A 56 -32.33 2.42 12.58
CA ILE A 56 -31.27 1.42 12.79
C ILE A 56 -31.04 0.73 11.45
N TYR A 57 -29.80 0.80 10.96
CA TYR A 57 -29.39 0.12 9.75
C TYR A 57 -28.92 -1.30 10.06
N THR A 58 -29.27 -2.24 9.19
CA THR A 58 -28.83 -3.64 9.27
C THR A 58 -27.99 -3.97 8.05
N SER A 59 -26.89 -4.70 8.27
CA SER A 59 -25.95 -5.05 7.19
C SER A 59 -26.64 -5.78 6.03
N ALA A 60 -26.13 -5.56 4.83
CA ALA A 60 -26.61 -6.21 3.61
C ALA A 60 -25.56 -7.18 3.06
N PRO A 61 -25.97 -8.28 2.41
CA PRO A 61 -25.03 -9.13 1.70
C PRO A 61 -24.33 -8.37 0.58
N ARG A 62 -23.01 -8.46 0.49
CA ARG A 62 -22.27 -7.93 -0.66
C ARG A 62 -22.48 -8.83 -1.87
N GLY A 63 -22.28 -8.27 -3.06
CA GLY A 63 -22.21 -9.04 -4.29
C GLY A 63 -21.08 -10.06 -4.25
N ASP A 64 -21.27 -11.19 -4.90
CA ASP A 64 -20.21 -12.21 -5.03
C ASP A 64 -19.20 -11.77 -6.09
N ILE A 65 -17.93 -12.07 -5.84
CA ILE A 65 -16.90 -12.04 -6.89
C ILE A 65 -16.72 -13.48 -7.37
N LEU A 66 -16.84 -13.66 -8.68
CA LEU A 66 -16.80 -14.95 -9.37
C LEU A 66 -15.58 -14.99 -10.30
N ASP A 67 -14.98 -16.15 -10.47
CA ASP A 67 -14.02 -16.39 -11.54
C ASP A 67 -14.72 -16.45 -12.92
N ARG A 68 -13.94 -16.58 -14.01
CA ARG A 68 -14.49 -16.63 -15.36
C ARG A 68 -15.44 -17.80 -15.62
N ASN A 69 -15.35 -18.85 -14.81
CA ASN A 69 -16.11 -20.10 -14.90
C ASN A 69 -17.30 -20.14 -13.92
N GLY A 70 -17.49 -19.09 -13.10
CA GLY A 70 -18.59 -19.01 -12.12
C GLY A 70 -18.25 -19.54 -10.73
N LYS A 71 -16.98 -19.89 -10.45
CA LYS A 71 -16.52 -20.28 -9.11
C LYS A 71 -16.55 -19.04 -8.20
N VAL A 72 -17.19 -19.16 -7.05
CA VAL A 72 -17.27 -18.06 -6.06
C VAL A 72 -15.92 -17.92 -5.35
N ILE A 73 -15.27 -16.77 -5.51
CA ILE A 73 -13.94 -16.49 -4.93
C ILE A 73 -13.95 -15.45 -3.83
N ALA A 74 -15.01 -14.64 -3.75
CA ALA A 74 -15.35 -13.84 -2.58
C ALA A 74 -16.87 -13.77 -2.45
N THR A 75 -17.38 -13.98 -1.25
CA THR A 75 -18.82 -14.01 -0.97
C THR A 75 -19.11 -13.46 0.42
N THR A 76 -20.37 -13.44 0.79
CA THR A 76 -20.82 -13.09 2.12
C THR A 76 -21.33 -14.33 2.85
N ARG A 77 -20.91 -14.52 4.11
CA ARG A 77 -21.49 -15.53 5.02
C ARG A 77 -22.25 -14.85 6.14
N GLN A 78 -23.27 -15.54 6.64
CA GLN A 78 -23.99 -15.12 7.84
C GLN A 78 -23.16 -15.48 9.07
N MET A 79 -22.96 -14.51 9.95
CA MET A 79 -22.28 -14.62 11.22
C MET A 79 -23.26 -14.30 12.34
N PHE A 80 -23.24 -15.07 13.42
CA PHE A 80 -24.04 -14.77 14.61
C PHE A 80 -23.22 -13.98 15.63
N THR A 81 -23.87 -13.00 16.25
CA THR A 81 -23.26 -12.11 17.23
C THR A 81 -24.13 -12.08 18.46
N VAL A 82 -23.51 -12.02 19.64
CA VAL A 82 -24.22 -11.81 20.90
C VAL A 82 -24.23 -10.31 21.16
N THR A 83 -25.43 -9.76 21.27
CA THR A 83 -25.67 -8.34 21.54
C THR A 83 -26.25 -8.12 22.93
N PHE A 84 -25.99 -6.96 23.50
CA PHE A 84 -26.47 -6.55 24.82
C PHE A 84 -27.23 -5.22 24.73
N ASN A 85 -28.45 -5.19 25.22
CA ASN A 85 -29.31 -4.01 25.27
C ASN A 85 -29.61 -3.67 26.73
N SER A 86 -29.18 -2.48 27.16
CA SER A 86 -29.37 -1.99 28.53
C SER A 86 -30.61 -1.13 28.73
N SER A 87 -31.40 -0.84 27.68
CA SER A 87 -32.45 0.20 27.72
C SER A 87 -33.52 -0.02 28.79
N SER A 88 -33.85 -1.28 29.09
CA SER A 88 -34.88 -1.68 30.07
C SER A 88 -34.31 -2.21 31.38
N LEU A 89 -32.98 -2.18 31.58
CA LEU A 89 -32.32 -2.82 32.72
C LEU A 89 -31.84 -1.81 33.76
N ASP A 90 -32.02 -2.16 35.03
CA ASP A 90 -31.42 -1.41 36.13
C ASP A 90 -29.93 -1.73 36.33
N THR A 91 -29.26 -1.00 37.24
CA THR A 91 -27.83 -1.17 37.50
C THR A 91 -27.46 -2.57 37.98
N LYS A 92 -28.31 -3.22 38.79
CA LYS A 92 -28.04 -4.55 39.34
C LYS A 92 -28.22 -5.61 38.25
N GLN A 93 -29.30 -5.54 37.48
CA GLN A 93 -29.57 -6.41 36.33
C GLN A 93 -28.45 -6.32 35.29
N ILE A 94 -27.97 -5.12 34.96
CA ILE A 94 -26.83 -4.95 34.05
C ILE A 94 -25.58 -5.65 34.61
N ASN A 95 -25.30 -5.52 35.90
CA ASN A 95 -24.12 -6.15 36.53
C ASN A 95 -24.21 -7.69 36.46
N ASP A 96 -25.37 -8.24 36.81
CA ASP A 96 -25.59 -9.69 36.82
C ASP A 96 -25.59 -10.28 35.40
N ALA A 97 -26.31 -9.65 34.48
CA ALA A 97 -26.36 -10.07 33.07
C ALA A 97 -24.98 -10.00 32.40
N SER A 98 -24.21 -8.93 32.65
CA SER A 98 -22.85 -8.76 32.12
C SER A 98 -21.91 -9.88 32.56
N ARG A 99 -22.01 -10.34 33.81
CA ARG A 99 -21.20 -11.46 34.30
C ARG A 99 -21.66 -12.79 33.73
N LYS A 100 -22.97 -13.06 33.75
CA LYS A 100 -23.54 -14.31 33.23
C LYS A 100 -23.17 -14.51 31.75
N VAL A 101 -23.33 -13.48 30.91
CA VAL A 101 -23.05 -13.60 29.47
C VAL A 101 -21.57 -13.79 29.18
N LEU A 102 -20.66 -13.05 29.85
CA LEU A 102 -19.24 -13.22 29.61
C LEU A 102 -18.72 -14.56 30.14
N ASN A 103 -19.23 -15.04 31.29
CA ASN A 103 -18.89 -16.37 31.81
C ASN A 103 -19.41 -17.48 30.88
N LEU A 104 -20.61 -17.32 30.30
CA LEU A 104 -21.16 -18.26 29.32
C LEU A 104 -20.28 -18.32 28.05
N LEU A 105 -19.88 -17.15 27.54
CA LEU A 105 -18.98 -17.07 26.38
C LEU A 105 -17.64 -17.76 26.68
N GLU A 106 -17.02 -17.46 27.82
CA GLU A 106 -15.76 -18.10 28.26
C GLU A 106 -15.92 -19.61 28.44
N HIS A 107 -17.02 -20.07 29.06
CA HIS A 107 -17.31 -21.49 29.29
C HIS A 107 -17.47 -22.25 27.97
N ASN A 108 -18.05 -21.63 26.96
CA ASN A 108 -18.22 -22.22 25.63
C ASN A 108 -16.98 -22.06 24.73
N GLY A 109 -15.92 -21.40 25.21
CA GLY A 109 -14.72 -21.13 24.42
C GLY A 109 -14.90 -20.05 23.35
N ASP A 110 -16.00 -19.30 23.40
CA ASP A 110 -16.27 -18.20 22.48
C ASP A 110 -15.49 -16.95 22.88
N THR A 111 -14.91 -16.27 21.90
CA THR A 111 -14.13 -15.06 22.14
C THR A 111 -15.01 -13.80 22.09
N TYR A 112 -14.76 -12.86 22.99
CA TYR A 112 -15.41 -11.56 23.00
C TYR A 112 -14.39 -10.43 22.99
N LYS A 113 -14.81 -9.27 22.45
CA LYS A 113 -13.91 -8.12 22.29
C LYS A 113 -13.79 -7.33 23.60
N ASP A 114 -12.70 -7.55 24.32
CA ASP A 114 -12.39 -6.85 25.57
C ASP A 114 -11.66 -5.51 25.32
N ASP A 115 -12.45 -4.47 25.11
CA ASP A 115 -12.00 -3.09 24.88
C ASP A 115 -11.82 -2.29 26.18
N PHE A 116 -12.02 -2.88 27.37
CA PHE A 116 -11.96 -2.14 28.62
C PHE A 116 -10.51 -1.87 29.06
N PRO A 117 -10.02 -0.63 29.00
CA PRO A 117 -8.58 -0.36 28.93
C PRO A 117 -7.82 -0.60 30.22
N ILE A 118 -8.49 -0.77 31.36
CA ILE A 118 -7.85 -1.10 32.63
C ILE A 118 -7.61 -2.62 32.70
N ARG A 119 -6.36 -3.03 32.88
CA ARG A 119 -5.95 -4.43 33.04
C ARG A 119 -5.30 -4.63 34.41
N ILE A 120 -5.39 -5.85 34.94
CA ILE A 120 -4.89 -6.24 36.25
C ILE A 120 -3.71 -7.20 36.04
N ARG A 121 -2.55 -6.92 36.64
CA ARG A 121 -1.37 -7.78 36.60
C ARG A 121 -1.51 -8.98 37.53
N LYS A 122 -0.54 -9.91 37.49
CA LYS A 122 -0.51 -11.05 38.42
C LYS A 122 -0.36 -10.62 39.89
N ASP A 123 0.36 -9.54 40.13
CA ASP A 123 0.58 -8.92 41.44
C ASP A 123 -0.61 -8.06 41.94
N GLY A 124 -1.70 -7.97 41.18
CA GLY A 124 -2.89 -7.18 41.52
C GLY A 124 -2.84 -5.72 41.09
N SER A 125 -1.68 -5.20 40.66
CA SER A 125 -1.56 -3.80 40.21
C SER A 125 -2.34 -3.57 38.90
N MET A 126 -2.94 -2.38 38.77
CA MET A 126 -3.75 -1.99 37.62
C MET A 126 -3.03 -0.99 36.73
N TYR A 127 -3.19 -1.13 35.41
CA TYR A 127 -2.60 -0.21 34.44
C TYR A 127 -3.55 0.04 33.26
N TYR A 128 -3.37 1.17 32.57
CA TYR A 128 -4.04 1.41 31.29
C TYR A 128 -3.28 0.75 30.15
N THR A 129 -4.01 0.04 29.31
CA THR A 129 -3.48 -0.50 28.04
C THR A 129 -2.97 0.59 27.12
N TYR A 130 -3.55 1.79 27.13
CA TYR A 130 -3.09 2.93 26.32
C TYR A 130 -1.64 3.32 26.60
N ASP A 131 -1.25 3.39 27.88
CA ASP A 131 0.11 3.77 28.28
C ASP A 131 1.13 2.71 27.81
N VAL A 132 0.81 1.44 28.05
CA VAL A 132 1.64 0.31 27.61
C VAL A 132 1.70 0.22 26.09
N ASN A 133 0.61 0.50 25.38
CA ASN A 133 0.56 0.48 23.92
C ASN A 133 1.36 1.63 23.32
N LYS A 134 1.31 2.83 23.91
CA LYS A 134 2.13 3.98 23.50
C LYS A 134 3.62 3.67 23.66
N GLU A 135 4.04 3.17 24.82
CA GLU A 135 5.43 2.79 25.04
C GLU A 135 5.90 1.67 24.11
N LYS A 136 5.07 0.63 23.93
CA LYS A 136 5.38 -0.47 23.01
C LYS A 136 5.53 0.02 21.59
N TRP A 137 4.64 0.90 21.14
CA TRP A 137 4.66 1.45 19.79
C TRP A 137 5.91 2.33 19.57
N LEU A 138 6.23 3.24 20.50
CA LEU A 138 7.45 4.06 20.43
C LEU A 138 8.71 3.19 20.39
N LYS A 139 8.82 2.21 21.29
CA LYS A 139 9.95 1.26 21.32
C LYS A 139 10.03 0.44 20.03
N SER A 140 8.89 -0.01 19.48
CA SER A 140 8.88 -0.81 18.25
C SER A 140 9.28 -0.01 17.02
N GLU A 141 9.01 1.29 17.00
CA GLU A 141 9.43 2.18 15.92
C GLU A 141 10.89 2.66 16.07
N GLY A 142 11.52 2.39 17.22
CA GLY A 142 12.89 2.81 17.53
C GLY A 142 13.00 4.23 18.10
N PHE A 143 11.89 4.78 18.59
CA PHE A 143 11.81 6.09 19.24
C PHE A 143 12.06 5.99 20.76
N HIS A 144 12.48 7.10 21.37
CA HIS A 144 12.53 7.22 22.82
C HIS A 144 11.10 7.28 23.39
N THR A 145 10.87 6.73 24.58
CA THR A 145 9.53 6.71 25.22
C THR A 145 8.98 8.10 25.52
N ASP A 146 9.87 9.08 25.60
CA ASP A 146 9.56 10.45 26.02
C ASP A 146 9.46 11.40 24.82
N PHE A 147 9.52 10.88 23.59
CA PHE A 147 9.34 11.71 22.39
C PHE A 147 7.97 12.38 22.40
N SER A 148 7.94 13.68 22.11
CA SER A 148 6.69 14.40 21.89
C SER A 148 6.00 13.94 20.59
N PRO A 149 4.68 14.09 20.46
CA PRO A 149 3.96 13.77 19.22
C PRO A 149 4.50 14.51 18.00
N SER A 150 4.94 15.76 18.15
CA SER A 150 5.53 16.55 17.06
C SER A 150 6.86 15.99 16.58
N GLN A 151 7.73 15.60 17.51
CA GLN A 151 9.01 14.96 17.17
C GLN A 151 8.76 13.64 16.46
N THR A 152 7.86 12.81 16.99
CA THR A 152 7.54 11.51 16.40
C THR A 152 6.89 11.61 15.02
N PHE A 153 5.97 12.56 14.80
CA PHE A 153 5.33 12.74 13.50
C PHE A 153 6.32 13.19 12.42
N LEU A 154 7.15 14.19 12.74
CA LEU A 154 8.23 14.67 11.86
C LEU A 154 9.27 13.58 11.58
N ALA A 155 9.46 12.68 12.52
CA ALA A 155 10.36 11.55 12.37
C ALA A 155 9.84 10.51 11.38
N MET A 156 8.58 10.12 11.54
CA MET A 156 7.90 9.20 10.64
C MET A 156 7.90 9.75 9.20
N ARG A 157 7.62 11.04 8.98
CA ARG A 157 7.65 11.64 7.63
C ARG A 157 8.96 11.37 6.90
N ARG A 158 10.09 11.59 7.59
CA ARG A 158 11.42 11.38 7.01
C ARG A 158 11.76 9.93 6.74
N ARG A 159 11.41 9.03 7.66
CA ARG A 159 11.62 7.59 7.48
C ARG A 159 11.05 7.08 6.16
N TYR A 160 9.91 7.64 5.74
CA TYR A 160 9.23 7.28 4.50
C TYR A 160 9.50 8.26 3.34
N GLY A 161 10.49 9.15 3.46
CA GLY A 161 10.87 10.07 2.39
C GLY A 161 9.79 11.10 2.02
N ILE A 162 8.97 11.51 2.98
CA ILE A 162 7.91 12.50 2.78
C ILE A 162 8.48 13.91 3.00
N PRO A 163 8.43 14.80 1.99
CA PRO A 163 9.03 16.13 2.08
C PRO A 163 8.43 16.95 3.23
N ASP A 164 9.25 17.73 3.96
CA ASP A 164 8.80 18.61 5.04
C ASP A 164 7.90 19.75 4.52
N SER A 165 8.02 20.12 3.24
CA SER A 165 7.18 21.10 2.54
C SER A 165 5.73 20.64 2.34
N MET A 166 5.46 19.33 2.41
CA MET A 166 4.12 18.78 2.35
C MET A 166 3.32 19.18 3.60
N SER A 167 2.02 19.47 3.48
CA SER A 167 1.22 19.84 4.65
C SER A 167 1.19 18.67 5.65
N ARG A 168 1.01 18.95 6.95
CA ARG A 168 0.92 17.88 7.96
C ARG A 168 -0.25 16.91 7.72
N TYR A 169 -1.28 17.35 7.02
CA TYR A 169 -2.42 16.52 6.66
C TYR A 169 -2.05 15.61 5.47
N ASP A 170 -1.54 16.18 4.38
CA ASP A 170 -1.11 15.39 3.21
C ASP A 170 0.01 14.41 3.55
N ALA A 171 0.92 14.80 4.44
CA ALA A 171 1.99 13.95 4.91
C ALA A 171 1.46 12.78 5.77
N TYR A 172 0.45 13.04 6.59
CA TYR A 172 -0.25 11.99 7.33
C TYR A 172 -0.95 11.04 6.37
N ASP A 173 -1.71 11.57 5.42
CA ASP A 173 -2.42 10.80 4.40
C ASP A 173 -1.43 9.98 3.55
N LYS A 174 -0.26 10.52 3.22
CA LYS A 174 0.77 9.76 2.50
C LYS A 174 1.35 8.63 3.35
N LEU A 175 1.60 8.87 4.65
CA LEU A 175 2.00 7.81 5.59
C LEU A 175 0.93 6.71 5.66
N THR A 176 -0.34 7.06 5.81
CA THR A 176 -1.42 6.08 6.00
C THR A 176 -1.87 5.42 4.70
N ASP A 177 -1.93 6.15 3.61
CA ASP A 177 -2.62 5.73 2.39
C ASP A 177 -1.65 5.17 1.35
N VAL A 178 -0.42 5.70 1.29
CA VAL A 178 0.62 5.21 0.38
C VAL A 178 1.49 4.18 1.09
N TYR A 179 2.10 4.56 2.21
CA TYR A 179 3.03 3.69 2.91
C TYR A 179 2.34 2.71 3.88
N LYS A 180 1.03 2.84 4.08
CA LYS A 180 0.23 1.98 4.96
C LYS A 180 0.80 1.91 6.39
N VAL A 181 1.26 3.05 6.88
CA VAL A 181 1.87 3.21 8.20
C VAL A 181 0.83 3.73 9.18
N ASN A 182 0.64 3.01 10.29
CA ASN A 182 -0.24 3.47 11.35
C ASN A 182 0.49 4.49 12.24
N VAL A 183 0.03 5.74 12.20
CA VAL A 183 0.60 6.84 13.00
C VAL A 183 -0.43 7.24 14.07
N PRO A 184 -0.26 6.82 15.34
CA PRO A 184 -1.18 7.09 16.44
C PRO A 184 -0.99 8.50 17.00
N ILE A 185 -1.01 9.50 16.11
CA ILE A 185 -0.86 10.92 16.42
C ILE A 185 -1.97 11.68 15.71
N SER A 186 -2.70 12.50 16.46
CA SER A 186 -3.63 13.46 15.86
C SER A 186 -2.83 14.62 15.30
N VAL A 187 -2.77 14.75 13.97
CA VAL A 187 -2.05 15.86 13.32
C VAL A 187 -2.73 17.22 13.47
N LYS A 188 -4.00 17.25 13.86
CA LYS A 188 -4.73 18.48 14.18
C LYS A 188 -4.19 19.13 15.46
N ASN A 189 -4.13 18.36 16.55
CA ASN A 189 -3.82 18.85 17.90
C ASN A 189 -2.42 18.46 18.39
N MET A 190 -1.68 17.66 17.62
CA MET A 190 -0.35 17.14 17.97
C MET A 190 -0.30 16.44 19.33
N HIS A 191 -1.24 15.51 19.53
CA HIS A 191 -1.30 14.60 20.68
C HIS A 191 -1.22 13.15 20.23
N TYR A 192 -0.65 12.27 21.06
CA TYR A 192 -0.78 10.84 20.84
C TYR A 192 -2.25 10.45 20.98
N THR A 193 -2.75 9.66 20.04
CA THR A 193 -4.13 9.17 20.09
C THR A 193 -4.36 8.32 21.34
N TYR A 194 -3.35 7.62 21.84
CA TYR A 194 -3.41 6.87 23.11
C TYR A 194 -3.69 7.75 24.33
N ASP A 195 -3.07 8.93 24.41
CA ASP A 195 -3.27 9.85 25.54
C ASP A 195 -4.68 10.45 25.48
N GLN A 196 -5.13 10.82 24.28
CA GLN A 196 -6.50 11.27 24.05
C GLN A 196 -7.52 10.16 24.38
N GLN A 197 -7.25 8.92 23.98
CA GLN A 197 -8.10 7.76 24.27
C GLN A 197 -8.22 7.52 25.78
N ARG A 198 -7.13 7.65 26.53
CA ARG A 198 -7.13 7.55 28.00
C ARG A 198 -7.98 8.65 28.62
N THR A 199 -7.75 9.91 28.24
CA THR A 199 -8.51 11.05 28.74
C THR A 199 -10.00 10.90 28.43
N ASN A 200 -10.35 10.60 27.18
CA ASN A 200 -11.73 10.37 26.76
C ASN A 200 -12.37 9.20 27.53
N PHE A 201 -11.61 8.12 27.74
CA PHE A 201 -12.09 6.97 28.52
C PHE A 201 -12.39 7.34 29.98
N ILE A 202 -11.61 8.21 30.62
CA ILE A 202 -11.86 8.60 32.01
C ILE A 202 -13.04 9.56 32.08
N SER A 203 -13.07 10.58 31.21
CA SER A 203 -14.10 11.62 31.20
C SER A 203 -15.50 11.07 30.91
N LYS A 204 -15.64 10.06 30.03
CA LYS A 204 -16.97 9.56 29.63
C LYS A 204 -17.80 8.95 30.76
N TRP A 205 -17.19 8.58 31.88
CA TRP A 205 -17.90 8.01 33.04
C TRP A 205 -18.48 9.07 33.98
N GLY A 206 -18.06 10.35 33.84
CA GLY A 206 -18.52 11.45 34.67
C GLY A 206 -18.16 11.34 36.16
N VAL A 207 -17.07 10.61 36.48
CA VAL A 207 -16.66 10.32 37.87
C VAL A 207 -15.61 11.29 38.40
N PHE A 208 -14.85 11.91 37.49
CA PHE A 208 -13.71 12.78 37.80
C PHE A 208 -13.93 14.15 37.17
N THR A 209 -13.43 15.21 37.81
CA THR A 209 -13.47 16.56 37.23
C THR A 209 -12.44 16.72 36.12
N ASP A 210 -12.64 17.69 35.21
CA ASP A 210 -11.70 17.95 34.11
C ASP A 210 -10.27 18.24 34.62
N ASP A 211 -10.15 18.91 35.77
CA ASP A 211 -8.86 19.19 36.40
C ASP A 211 -8.19 17.92 36.96
N GLU A 212 -8.97 17.00 37.54
CA GLU A 212 -8.43 15.69 37.96
C GLU A 212 -7.97 14.86 36.75
N VAL A 213 -8.74 14.88 35.66
CA VAL A 213 -8.39 14.17 34.43
C VAL A 213 -7.11 14.74 33.82
N LYS A 214 -6.97 16.07 33.78
CA LYS A 214 -5.74 16.77 33.31
C LYS A 214 -4.52 16.45 34.18
N LYS A 215 -4.69 16.37 35.51
CA LYS A 215 -3.61 15.99 36.45
C LYS A 215 -3.19 14.52 36.34
N GLY A 216 -4.02 13.69 35.71
CA GLY A 216 -3.76 12.27 35.49
C GLY A 216 -4.35 11.38 36.58
N VAL A 217 -5.34 10.58 36.23
CA VAL A 217 -6.00 9.62 37.14
C VAL A 217 -5.43 8.22 36.93
N SER A 218 -4.87 7.60 37.98
CA SER A 218 -4.35 6.23 37.90
C SER A 218 -5.44 5.20 37.56
N ALA A 219 -5.04 4.09 36.93
CA ALA A 219 -5.97 3.02 36.55
C ALA A 219 -6.70 2.42 37.76
N GLU A 220 -6.01 2.29 38.89
CA GLU A 220 -6.62 1.81 40.14
C GLU A 220 -7.63 2.82 40.71
N LYS A 221 -7.28 4.12 40.81
CA LYS A 221 -8.21 5.15 41.27
C LYS A 221 -9.48 5.16 40.41
N CYS A 222 -9.32 5.07 39.09
CA CYS A 222 -10.43 4.97 38.15
C CYS A 222 -11.29 3.72 38.40
N PHE A 223 -10.69 2.53 38.44
CA PHE A 223 -11.42 1.28 38.59
C PHE A 223 -12.22 1.20 39.90
N ARG A 224 -11.63 1.64 41.02
CA ARG A 224 -12.29 1.68 42.33
C ARG A 224 -13.49 2.64 42.32
N ALA A 225 -13.32 3.81 41.70
CA ALA A 225 -14.40 4.79 41.59
C ALA A 225 -15.55 4.28 40.73
N LEU A 226 -15.27 3.56 39.63
CA LEU A 226 -16.28 2.88 38.82
C LEU A 226 -17.03 1.79 39.61
N ARG A 227 -16.33 0.97 40.41
CA ARG A 227 -16.98 -0.01 41.31
C ARG A 227 -17.97 0.65 42.27
N LYS A 228 -17.58 1.80 42.84
CA LYS A 228 -18.43 2.58 43.75
C LYS A 228 -19.65 3.15 43.02
N GLN A 229 -19.47 3.82 41.89
CA GLN A 229 -20.54 4.46 41.12
C GLN A 229 -21.62 3.45 40.68
N TYR A 230 -21.20 2.29 40.17
CA TYR A 230 -22.11 1.27 39.62
C TYR A 230 -22.50 0.18 40.62
N LYS A 231 -22.30 0.43 41.93
CA LYS A 231 -22.68 -0.47 43.03
C LYS A 231 -22.23 -1.92 42.81
N VAL A 232 -21.02 -2.11 42.28
CA VAL A 232 -20.46 -3.45 42.06
C VAL A 232 -20.02 -4.02 43.40
N SER A 233 -20.53 -5.20 43.77
CA SER A 233 -20.25 -5.81 45.08
C SER A 233 -18.76 -5.90 45.38
N LYS A 234 -18.36 -5.56 46.61
CA LYS A 234 -16.99 -5.72 47.12
C LYS A 234 -16.59 -7.20 47.25
N SER A 235 -17.55 -8.12 47.40
CA SER A 235 -17.28 -9.55 47.49
C SER A 235 -16.76 -10.18 46.19
N LEU A 236 -16.96 -9.49 45.05
CA LEU A 236 -16.40 -9.94 43.78
C LEU A 236 -14.91 -9.66 43.71
N SER A 237 -14.15 -10.63 43.20
CA SER A 237 -12.75 -10.39 42.84
C SER A 237 -12.64 -9.25 41.82
N ASP A 238 -11.51 -8.55 41.79
CA ASP A 238 -11.29 -7.49 40.80
C ASP A 238 -11.42 -7.99 39.36
N ARG A 239 -11.06 -9.25 39.10
CA ARG A 239 -11.19 -9.88 37.79
C ARG A 239 -12.67 -10.10 37.41
N GLU A 240 -13.50 -10.54 38.34
CA GLU A 240 -14.94 -10.72 38.12
C GLU A 240 -15.68 -9.38 38.01
N ALA A 241 -15.30 -8.40 38.83
CA ALA A 241 -15.83 -7.05 38.72
C ALA A 241 -15.46 -6.39 37.39
N ARG A 242 -14.27 -6.68 36.86
CA ARG A 242 -13.81 -6.16 35.57
C ARG A 242 -14.68 -6.63 34.40
N LYS A 243 -15.20 -7.87 34.41
CA LYS A 243 -16.11 -8.38 33.38
C LYS A 243 -17.35 -7.49 33.20
N ILE A 244 -17.91 -6.99 34.31
CA ILE A 244 -19.02 -6.03 34.28
C ILE A 244 -18.62 -4.77 33.49
N PHE A 245 -17.42 -4.24 33.74
CA PHE A 245 -16.95 -3.05 33.06
C PHE A 245 -16.60 -3.26 31.60
N VAL A 246 -16.30 -4.48 31.15
CA VAL A 246 -16.18 -4.79 29.72
C VAL A 246 -17.48 -4.50 28.98
N VAL A 247 -18.61 -4.95 29.53
CA VAL A 247 -19.94 -4.71 28.94
C VAL A 247 -20.36 -3.26 29.11
N ARG A 248 -20.27 -2.71 30.33
CA ARG A 248 -20.63 -1.31 30.59
C ARG A 248 -19.83 -0.33 29.76
N ASN A 249 -18.55 -0.61 29.50
CA ASN A 249 -17.72 0.23 28.65
C ASN A 249 -18.33 0.38 27.25
N LYS A 250 -18.79 -0.73 26.64
CA LYS A 250 -19.44 -0.72 25.33
C LYS A 250 -20.77 0.03 25.35
N VAL A 251 -21.57 -0.14 26.40
CA VAL A 251 -22.85 0.57 26.59
C VAL A 251 -22.64 2.07 26.73
N VAL A 252 -21.60 2.50 27.46
CA VAL A 252 -21.26 3.92 27.60
C VAL A 252 -20.69 4.47 26.29
N ASP A 253 -19.86 3.71 25.56
CA ASP A 253 -19.27 4.13 24.28
C ASP A 253 -20.32 4.41 23.19
N THR A 254 -21.46 3.73 23.22
CA THR A 254 -22.55 3.98 22.26
C THR A 254 -23.34 5.25 22.56
N GLY A 255 -23.29 5.78 23.79
CA GLY A 255 -23.99 7.01 24.21
C GLY A 255 -25.53 6.95 24.18
N GLN A 256 -26.12 5.90 23.61
CA GLN A 256 -27.55 5.73 23.38
C GLN A 256 -28.01 4.38 23.93
N ARG A 257 -28.81 4.39 24.99
CA ARG A 257 -29.25 3.17 25.69
C ARG A 257 -30.07 2.22 24.82
N TYR A 258 -30.73 2.73 23.78
CA TYR A 258 -31.56 1.95 22.86
C TYR A 258 -30.77 1.18 21.79
N THR A 259 -29.48 1.46 21.60
CA THR A 259 -28.64 0.80 20.60
C THR A 259 -27.99 -0.45 21.23
N PRO A 260 -28.31 -1.66 20.77
CA PRO A 260 -27.65 -2.87 21.26
C PRO A 260 -26.15 -2.85 20.97
N VAL A 261 -25.33 -3.26 21.93
CA VAL A 261 -23.87 -3.34 21.77
C VAL A 261 -23.45 -4.78 21.46
N THR A 262 -22.54 -4.97 20.51
CA THR A 262 -22.00 -6.31 20.20
C THR A 262 -20.94 -6.71 21.23
N LEU A 263 -21.18 -7.83 21.93
CA LEU A 263 -20.24 -8.41 22.90
C LEU A 263 -19.26 -9.37 22.24
N ALA A 264 -19.81 -10.33 21.48
CA ALA A 264 -19.06 -11.39 20.80
C ALA A 264 -19.52 -11.52 19.35
N LYS A 265 -18.59 -11.92 18.48
CA LYS A 265 -18.80 -12.13 17.05
C LYS A 265 -18.46 -13.57 16.69
N ASP A 266 -19.14 -14.11 15.70
CA ASP A 266 -18.94 -15.47 15.17
C ASP A 266 -19.06 -16.56 16.25
N VAL A 267 -20.10 -16.43 17.09
CA VAL A 267 -20.30 -17.32 18.24
C VAL A 267 -20.72 -18.73 17.82
N SER A 268 -20.30 -19.71 18.60
CA SER A 268 -20.64 -21.12 18.41
C SER A 268 -22.16 -21.37 18.44
N LYS A 269 -22.62 -22.39 17.71
CA LYS A 269 -24.03 -22.84 17.78
C LYS A 269 -24.47 -23.18 19.20
N LYS A 270 -23.55 -23.68 20.03
CA LYS A 270 -23.77 -23.97 21.45
C LYS A 270 -24.12 -22.68 22.21
N THR A 271 -23.36 -21.60 22.00
CA THR A 271 -23.65 -20.29 22.59
C THR A 271 -24.96 -19.71 22.07
N ILE A 272 -25.28 -19.88 20.79
CA ILE A 272 -26.57 -19.41 20.25
C ILE A 272 -27.72 -20.07 21.01
N ALA A 273 -27.74 -21.41 21.07
CA ALA A 273 -28.77 -22.16 21.77
C ALA A 273 -28.84 -21.79 23.26
N MET A 274 -27.69 -21.76 23.96
CA MET A 274 -27.66 -21.41 25.38
C MET A 274 -28.10 -19.98 25.66
N VAL A 275 -27.76 -19.00 24.81
CA VAL A 275 -28.21 -17.63 24.97
C VAL A 275 -29.73 -17.54 24.78
N GLU A 276 -30.27 -18.22 23.76
CA GLU A 276 -31.71 -18.26 23.48
C GLU A 276 -32.50 -18.98 24.60
N GLU A 277 -31.93 -19.99 25.25
CA GLU A 277 -32.55 -20.72 26.37
C GLU A 277 -32.36 -20.03 27.73
N SER A 278 -31.24 -19.34 27.95
CA SER A 278 -30.83 -18.85 29.27
C SER A 278 -31.70 -17.74 29.86
N GLY A 279 -32.47 -17.04 29.02
CA GLY A 279 -33.27 -15.88 29.44
C GLY A 279 -32.44 -14.77 30.10
N ILE A 280 -31.14 -14.61 29.78
CA ILE A 280 -30.32 -13.55 30.36
C ILE A 280 -30.87 -12.19 29.88
N ASP A 281 -31.38 -11.41 30.84
CA ASP A 281 -31.92 -10.07 30.61
C ASP A 281 -30.99 -9.18 29.77
N GLY A 282 -31.53 -8.62 28.70
CA GLY A 282 -30.85 -7.72 27.78
C GLY A 282 -29.86 -8.39 26.81
N VAL A 283 -29.68 -9.71 26.85
CA VAL A 283 -28.82 -10.42 25.88
C VAL A 283 -29.67 -10.98 24.75
N SER A 284 -29.21 -10.84 23.52
CA SER A 284 -29.86 -11.47 22.35
C SER A 284 -28.85 -11.84 21.28
N VAL A 285 -29.23 -12.80 20.43
CA VAL A 285 -28.44 -13.17 19.25
C VAL A 285 -28.92 -12.36 18.06
N SER A 286 -27.98 -11.73 17.34
CA SER A 286 -28.24 -11.03 16.09
C SER A 286 -27.38 -11.59 14.97
N SER A 287 -27.94 -11.70 13.76
CA SER A 287 -27.19 -12.17 12.60
C SER A 287 -26.68 -10.99 11.77
N GLN A 288 -25.39 -11.01 11.44
CA GLN A 288 -24.71 -10.03 10.59
C GLN A 288 -24.07 -10.72 9.38
N TYR A 289 -23.76 -9.93 8.36
CA TYR A 289 -23.12 -10.43 7.15
C TYR A 289 -21.62 -10.12 7.16
N ARG A 290 -20.80 -11.16 6.95
CA ARG A 290 -19.35 -11.06 6.89
C ARG A 290 -18.84 -11.33 5.48
N ARG A 291 -17.87 -10.54 5.01
CA ARG A 291 -17.11 -10.92 3.80
C ARG A 291 -16.29 -12.18 4.07
N TYR A 292 -16.23 -13.08 3.10
CA TYR A 292 -15.50 -14.35 3.21
C TYR A 292 -14.86 -14.71 1.87
N TYR A 293 -13.60 -15.15 1.93
CA TYR A 293 -12.78 -15.50 0.79
C TYR A 293 -12.45 -17.01 0.84
N PRO A 294 -13.17 -17.87 0.09
CA PRO A 294 -13.02 -19.33 0.19
C PRO A 294 -11.62 -19.86 -0.14
N PHE A 295 -10.87 -19.15 -0.98
CA PHE A 295 -9.53 -19.55 -1.41
C PHE A 295 -8.40 -18.87 -0.62
N LYS A 296 -8.71 -18.28 0.54
CA LYS A 296 -7.73 -17.63 1.44
C LYS A 296 -6.84 -16.65 0.67
N SER A 297 -5.54 -16.90 0.57
CA SER A 297 -4.55 -16.02 -0.07
C SER A 297 -4.53 -16.04 -1.59
N SER A 298 -5.22 -16.98 -2.24
CA SER A 298 -5.24 -17.03 -3.70
C SER A 298 -6.01 -15.84 -4.28
N ALA A 299 -5.44 -15.23 -5.31
CA ALA A 299 -5.92 -14.00 -5.96
C ALA A 299 -6.04 -12.78 -5.02
N ALA A 300 -5.39 -12.77 -3.85
CA ALA A 300 -5.51 -11.70 -2.87
C ALA A 300 -5.22 -10.30 -3.44
N HIS A 301 -4.16 -10.14 -4.23
CA HIS A 301 -3.83 -8.85 -4.87
C HIS A 301 -4.77 -8.43 -6.00
N ILE A 302 -5.56 -9.36 -6.54
CA ILE A 302 -6.63 -9.05 -7.50
C ILE A 302 -7.88 -8.62 -6.73
N LEU A 303 -8.29 -9.42 -5.73
CA LEU A 303 -9.50 -9.19 -4.94
C LEU A 303 -9.38 -7.91 -4.09
N GLY A 304 -8.24 -7.71 -3.47
CA GLY A 304 -8.03 -6.70 -2.44
C GLY A 304 -8.62 -7.13 -1.10
N TYR A 305 -8.78 -6.15 -0.20
CA TYR A 305 -9.26 -6.39 1.15
C TYR A 305 -10.22 -5.29 1.63
N MET A 306 -10.96 -5.59 2.69
CA MET A 306 -11.90 -4.67 3.34
C MET A 306 -11.19 -3.85 4.42
N GLY A 307 -11.67 -2.66 4.74
CA GLY A 307 -11.15 -1.88 5.86
C GLY A 307 -12.12 -0.82 6.33
N ALA A 308 -11.88 -0.30 7.53
CA ALA A 308 -12.70 0.76 8.11
C ALA A 308 -12.61 2.04 7.27
N ILE A 309 -13.69 2.82 7.26
CA ILE A 309 -13.73 4.14 6.64
C ILE A 309 -12.79 5.06 7.43
N SER A 310 -11.76 5.62 6.78
CA SER A 310 -10.89 6.61 7.41
C SER A 310 -11.61 7.95 7.60
N ASP A 311 -11.07 8.82 8.46
CA ASP A 311 -11.58 10.18 8.64
C ASP A 311 -11.62 10.96 7.31
N SER A 312 -10.58 10.80 6.47
CA SER A 312 -10.51 11.40 5.13
C SER A 312 -11.57 10.84 4.16
N GLN A 313 -12.02 9.61 4.37
CA GLN A 313 -13.04 8.94 3.57
C GLN A 313 -14.48 9.19 4.07
N SER A 314 -14.64 9.62 5.32
CA SER A 314 -15.95 9.77 5.99
C SER A 314 -16.90 10.72 5.25
N ASP A 315 -16.39 11.85 4.75
CA ASP A 315 -17.20 12.79 3.98
C ASP A 315 -17.79 12.18 2.71
N TYR A 316 -17.06 11.28 2.07
CA TYR A 316 -17.52 10.63 0.84
C TYR A 316 -18.47 9.46 1.11
N TYR A 317 -18.14 8.58 2.06
CA TYR A 317 -18.93 7.39 2.31
C TYR A 317 -20.10 7.65 3.26
N VAL A 318 -19.85 8.30 4.40
CA VAL A 318 -20.87 8.51 5.43
C VAL A 318 -21.80 9.65 5.01
N LYS A 319 -21.26 10.85 4.75
CA LYS A 319 -22.10 12.04 4.48
C LYS A 319 -22.77 12.01 3.11
N LYS A 320 -22.06 11.60 2.05
CA LYS A 320 -22.58 11.64 0.66
C LYS A 320 -23.24 10.34 0.20
N ARG A 321 -22.97 9.21 0.85
CA ARG A 321 -23.43 7.88 0.40
C ARG A 321 -24.16 7.05 1.45
N ASN A 322 -24.45 7.63 2.61
CA ASN A 322 -25.25 7.00 3.67
C ASN A 322 -24.68 5.66 4.16
N TYR A 323 -23.35 5.50 4.14
CA TYR A 323 -22.69 4.42 4.87
C TYR A 323 -22.74 4.72 6.36
N ASN A 324 -22.74 3.69 7.20
CA ASN A 324 -22.47 3.88 8.62
C ASN A 324 -20.96 4.10 8.82
N SER A 325 -20.57 4.87 9.83
CA SER A 325 -19.16 5.07 10.19
C SER A 325 -18.42 3.76 10.45
N ASP A 326 -19.15 2.75 10.92
CA ASP A 326 -18.61 1.46 11.33
C ASP A 326 -18.60 0.42 10.19
N ASP A 327 -19.10 0.79 9.00
CA ASP A 327 -19.09 -0.08 7.84
C ASP A 327 -17.65 -0.30 7.34
N LEU A 328 -17.38 -1.52 6.88
CA LEU A 328 -16.15 -1.83 6.16
C LEU A 328 -16.37 -1.65 4.66
N ILE A 329 -15.43 -0.97 4.01
CA ILE A 329 -15.41 -0.75 2.55
C ILE A 329 -14.23 -1.48 1.93
N GLY A 330 -14.31 -1.78 0.64
CA GLY A 330 -13.15 -2.24 -0.12
C GLY A 330 -12.05 -1.17 -0.13
N GLN A 331 -10.86 -1.51 0.34
CA GLN A 331 -9.71 -0.59 0.41
C GLN A 331 -8.77 -0.73 -0.79
N GLU A 332 -8.67 -1.93 -1.36
CA GLU A 332 -7.81 -2.22 -2.50
C GLU A 332 -8.50 -3.17 -3.49
N GLY A 333 -7.90 -3.38 -4.66
CA GLY A 333 -8.31 -4.39 -5.64
C GLY A 333 -9.73 -4.22 -6.18
N ILE A 334 -10.34 -5.34 -6.57
CA ILE A 334 -11.73 -5.38 -7.06
C ILE A 334 -12.73 -4.94 -6.00
N GLU A 335 -12.49 -5.23 -4.72
CA GLU A 335 -13.34 -4.76 -3.61
C GLU A 335 -13.46 -3.23 -3.62
N SER A 336 -12.34 -2.51 -3.75
CA SER A 336 -12.33 -1.04 -3.79
C SER A 336 -12.89 -0.51 -5.11
N ARG A 337 -12.41 -1.04 -6.24
CA ARG A 337 -12.79 -0.55 -7.58
C ARG A 337 -14.31 -0.63 -7.83
N TYR A 338 -14.95 -1.68 -7.33
CA TYR A 338 -16.37 -1.93 -7.50
C TYR A 338 -17.15 -1.84 -6.19
N GLU A 339 -16.65 -1.11 -5.19
CA GLU A 339 -17.32 -0.94 -3.88
C GLU A 339 -18.78 -0.53 -4.07
N LYS A 340 -19.06 0.45 -4.94
CA LYS A 340 -20.43 0.92 -5.21
C LYS A 340 -21.38 -0.19 -5.72
N GLN A 341 -20.87 -1.12 -6.52
CA GLN A 341 -21.66 -2.20 -7.12
C GLN A 341 -21.75 -3.39 -6.18
N LEU A 342 -20.64 -3.74 -5.52
CA LEU A 342 -20.54 -4.86 -4.59
C LEU A 342 -21.28 -4.58 -3.28
N HIS A 343 -21.34 -3.33 -2.83
CA HIS A 343 -22.06 -2.95 -1.62
C HIS A 343 -23.56 -3.23 -1.76
N GLY A 344 -24.11 -4.01 -0.83
CA GLY A 344 -25.55 -4.25 -0.74
C GLY A 344 -26.28 -3.05 -0.16
N THR A 345 -27.59 -2.94 -0.39
CA THR A 345 -28.38 -1.88 0.22
C THR A 345 -28.78 -2.29 1.64
N PRO A 346 -28.36 -1.56 2.70
CA PRO A 346 -28.71 -1.88 4.08
C PRO A 346 -30.23 -1.96 4.30
N GLY A 347 -30.65 -2.83 5.21
CA GLY A 347 -32.04 -2.84 5.68
C GLY A 347 -32.24 -1.71 6.69
N VAL A 348 -33.43 -1.14 6.76
CA VAL A 348 -33.74 -0.01 7.65
C VAL A 348 -34.82 -0.41 8.63
N GLN A 349 -34.58 -0.24 9.94
CA GLN A 349 -35.59 -0.35 10.98
C GLN A 349 -35.87 1.05 11.54
N LYS A 350 -37.10 1.54 11.36
CA LYS A 350 -37.57 2.79 11.95
C LYS A 350 -38.18 2.45 13.32
N ILE A 351 -37.59 2.94 14.41
CA ILE A 351 -38.04 2.67 15.79
C ILE A 351 -38.47 3.97 16.47
N GLN A 352 -39.42 3.88 17.39
CA GLN A 352 -39.82 4.96 18.28
C GLN A 352 -39.08 4.81 19.61
N VAL A 353 -38.53 5.91 20.10
CA VAL A 353 -37.85 6.04 21.41
C VAL A 353 -38.56 7.09 22.26
N ASN A 354 -38.53 6.93 23.57
CA ASN A 354 -39.06 7.92 24.51
C ASN A 354 -38.04 9.05 24.74
N SER A 355 -38.40 10.03 25.58
CA SER A 355 -37.55 11.18 25.94
C SER A 355 -36.23 10.80 26.63
N SER A 356 -36.14 9.62 27.27
CA SER A 356 -34.91 9.10 27.88
C SER A 356 -34.05 8.29 26.92
N GLY A 357 -34.47 8.13 25.65
CA GLY A 357 -33.78 7.27 24.68
C GLY A 357 -33.95 5.78 24.99
N SER A 358 -35.06 5.37 25.58
CA SER A 358 -35.42 3.95 25.70
C SER A 358 -36.29 3.54 24.51
N TYR A 359 -36.09 2.32 24.03
CA TYR A 359 -36.89 1.74 22.95
C TYR A 359 -38.37 1.63 23.36
N VAL A 360 -39.27 2.01 22.46
CA VAL A 360 -40.73 1.87 22.65
C VAL A 360 -41.29 0.81 21.72
N ARG A 361 -41.15 1.00 20.40
CA ARG A 361 -41.69 0.09 19.37
C ARG A 361 -41.03 0.27 18.01
N THR A 362 -41.16 -0.72 17.13
CA THR A 362 -40.74 -0.62 15.72
C THR A 362 -41.91 -0.09 14.87
N ILE A 363 -41.68 0.99 14.13
CA ILE A 363 -42.66 1.61 13.22
C ILE A 363 -42.66 0.92 11.86
N SER A 364 -41.49 0.66 11.29
CA SER A 364 -41.37 -0.02 9.99
C SER A 364 -40.02 -0.72 9.83
N ARG A 365 -39.96 -1.71 8.94
CA ARG A 365 -38.75 -2.47 8.62
C ARG A 365 -38.66 -2.73 7.12
N THR A 366 -37.56 -2.31 6.51
CA THR A 366 -37.19 -2.63 5.12
C THR A 366 -36.08 -3.67 5.11
N LYS A 367 -36.25 -4.76 4.37
CA LYS A 367 -35.22 -5.81 4.24
C LYS A 367 -34.01 -5.31 3.43
N SER A 368 -32.82 -5.77 3.79
CA SER A 368 -31.60 -5.49 3.03
C SER A 368 -31.63 -6.17 1.66
N LYS A 369 -30.93 -5.59 0.68
CA LYS A 369 -30.79 -6.12 -0.69
C LYS A 369 -29.33 -6.45 -0.98
N LYS A 370 -29.09 -7.59 -1.62
CA LYS A 370 -27.73 -8.00 -2.00
C LYS A 370 -27.15 -7.08 -3.08
N GLY A 371 -25.85 -6.79 -2.98
CA GLY A 371 -25.10 -6.06 -4.02
C GLY A 371 -24.97 -6.83 -5.34
N LYS A 372 -24.48 -6.16 -6.39
CA LYS A 372 -24.27 -6.77 -7.71
C LYS A 372 -23.00 -7.63 -7.72
N ASN A 373 -23.09 -8.77 -8.39
CA ASN A 373 -21.94 -9.66 -8.56
C ASN A 373 -20.93 -9.08 -9.58
N VAL A 374 -19.66 -9.43 -9.40
CA VAL A 374 -18.57 -9.13 -10.34
C VAL A 374 -17.97 -10.45 -10.82
N LYS A 375 -17.86 -10.62 -12.13
CA LYS A 375 -17.22 -11.80 -12.75
C LYS A 375 -15.87 -11.39 -13.32
N LEU A 376 -14.82 -12.07 -12.89
CA LEU A 376 -13.45 -11.83 -13.33
C LEU A 376 -13.11 -12.59 -14.61
N THR A 377 -12.00 -12.19 -15.24
CA THR A 377 -11.37 -12.93 -16.34
C THR A 377 -10.48 -14.07 -15.85
N ILE A 378 -10.17 -14.08 -14.55
CA ILE A 378 -9.31 -15.03 -13.87
C ILE A 378 -9.89 -16.44 -13.94
N ASP A 379 -9.06 -17.43 -14.26
CA ASP A 379 -9.35 -18.85 -14.07
C ASP A 379 -8.70 -19.32 -12.78
N MET A 380 -9.49 -19.69 -11.78
CA MET A 380 -8.92 -19.98 -10.46
C MET A 380 -7.97 -21.18 -10.43
N ASP A 381 -8.19 -22.17 -11.29
CA ASP A 381 -7.33 -23.35 -11.32
C ASP A 381 -5.96 -22.98 -11.95
N LEU A 382 -5.96 -22.07 -12.93
CA LEU A 382 -4.71 -21.51 -13.49
C LEU A 382 -4.04 -20.53 -12.51
N GLN A 383 -4.81 -19.72 -11.80
CA GLN A 383 -4.32 -18.78 -10.79
C GLN A 383 -3.53 -19.51 -9.69
N GLN A 384 -4.09 -20.57 -9.12
CA GLN A 384 -3.40 -21.36 -8.09
C GLN A 384 -2.14 -22.06 -8.64
N ALA A 385 -2.19 -22.50 -9.90
CA ALA A 385 -1.01 -23.05 -10.57
C ALA A 385 0.09 -22.00 -10.77
N ALA A 386 -0.27 -20.76 -11.10
CA ALA A 386 0.65 -19.64 -11.23
C ALA A 386 1.27 -19.23 -9.89
N GLU A 387 0.46 -19.15 -8.81
CA GLU A 387 0.95 -18.90 -7.44
C GLU A 387 1.94 -19.97 -6.99
N LYS A 388 1.61 -21.25 -7.22
CA LYS A 388 2.51 -22.37 -6.91
C LYS A 388 3.80 -22.30 -7.73
N ALA A 389 3.70 -22.05 -9.04
CA ALA A 389 4.86 -21.93 -9.91
C ALA A 389 5.77 -20.78 -9.48
N LEU A 390 5.21 -19.63 -9.12
CA LEU A 390 5.96 -18.47 -8.63
C LEU A 390 6.66 -18.77 -7.31
N ALA A 391 5.96 -19.38 -6.34
CA ALA A 391 6.57 -19.77 -5.07
C ALA A 391 7.74 -20.76 -5.28
N SER A 392 7.58 -21.75 -6.16
CA SER A 392 8.66 -22.67 -6.53
C SER A 392 9.80 -21.95 -7.26
N GLY A 393 9.51 -20.98 -8.12
CA GLY A 393 10.53 -20.18 -8.83
C GLY A 393 11.37 -19.33 -7.88
N ILE A 394 10.73 -18.68 -6.90
CA ILE A 394 11.42 -17.91 -5.86
C ILE A 394 12.31 -18.83 -5.02
N ALA A 395 11.80 -19.99 -4.61
CA ALA A 395 12.59 -20.96 -3.85
C ALA A 395 13.77 -21.53 -4.68
N HIS A 396 13.57 -21.77 -5.98
CA HIS A 396 14.60 -22.25 -6.89
C HIS A 396 15.70 -21.22 -7.14
N ALA A 397 15.35 -19.95 -7.29
CA ALA A 397 16.32 -18.86 -7.44
C ALA A 397 17.24 -18.75 -6.21
N GLY A 398 16.70 -19.00 -5.01
CA GLY A 398 17.46 -18.98 -3.77
C GLY A 398 18.08 -17.60 -3.46
N GLY A 399 19.15 -17.61 -2.66
CA GLY A 399 19.89 -16.40 -2.31
C GLY A 399 18.99 -15.32 -1.69
N ASN A 400 19.03 -14.12 -2.27
CA ASN A 400 18.26 -12.97 -1.81
C ASN A 400 16.86 -12.85 -2.45
N CYS A 401 16.47 -13.79 -3.32
CA CYS A 401 15.16 -13.79 -3.97
C CYS A 401 14.07 -14.17 -2.99
N GLN A 402 13.21 -13.20 -2.62
CA GLN A 402 12.12 -13.40 -1.66
C GLN A 402 10.76 -12.91 -2.18
N SER A 403 10.72 -12.31 -3.36
CA SER A 403 9.51 -11.74 -3.95
C SER A 403 9.53 -11.80 -5.48
N GLY A 404 8.36 -11.66 -6.08
CA GLY A 404 8.21 -11.70 -7.54
C GLY A 404 6.75 -11.67 -7.97
N ALA A 405 6.56 -11.77 -9.27
CA ALA A 405 5.24 -11.83 -9.91
C ALA A 405 5.26 -12.68 -11.17
N VAL A 406 4.10 -13.25 -11.51
CA VAL A 406 3.84 -13.88 -12.81
C VAL A 406 2.46 -13.49 -13.32
N ILE A 407 2.37 -13.21 -14.62
CA ILE A 407 1.13 -12.87 -15.32
C ILE A 407 0.96 -13.82 -16.48
N CYS A 408 -0.25 -14.38 -16.63
CA CYS A 408 -0.69 -15.08 -17.82
C CYS A 408 -1.84 -14.29 -18.44
N MET A 409 -1.62 -13.72 -19.63
CA MET A 409 -2.57 -12.89 -20.36
C MET A 409 -3.00 -13.58 -21.66
N ASP A 410 -4.27 -13.44 -22.01
CA ASP A 410 -4.79 -13.81 -23.32
C ASP A 410 -4.37 -12.77 -24.38
N VAL A 411 -3.64 -13.25 -25.40
CA VAL A 411 -2.99 -12.41 -26.42
C VAL A 411 -4.00 -11.64 -27.27
N LYS A 412 -5.19 -12.21 -27.51
CA LYS A 412 -6.16 -11.63 -28.45
C LYS A 412 -7.08 -10.63 -27.77
N THR A 413 -7.31 -10.79 -26.47
CA THR A 413 -8.34 -10.04 -25.74
C THR A 413 -7.80 -9.10 -24.67
N GLY A 414 -6.51 -9.21 -24.29
CA GLY A 414 -5.95 -8.47 -23.15
C GLY A 414 -6.49 -8.94 -21.79
N GLN A 415 -7.28 -10.02 -21.75
CA GLN A 415 -7.82 -10.58 -20.51
C GLN A 415 -6.71 -11.26 -19.72
N ILE A 416 -6.60 -10.91 -18.44
CA ILE A 416 -5.67 -11.56 -17.52
C ILE A 416 -6.32 -12.86 -17.03
N LEU A 417 -5.67 -13.99 -17.30
CA LEU A 417 -6.18 -15.32 -16.93
C LEU A 417 -5.66 -15.77 -15.57
N ALA A 418 -4.45 -15.34 -15.21
CA ALA A 418 -3.85 -15.49 -13.90
C ALA A 418 -2.87 -14.34 -13.66
N MET A 419 -2.83 -13.82 -12.44
CA MET A 419 -1.86 -12.82 -11.99
C MET A 419 -1.51 -13.09 -10.54
N ALA A 420 -0.27 -13.53 -10.29
CA ALA A 420 0.21 -13.85 -8.96
C ALA A 420 1.32 -12.87 -8.55
N SER A 421 1.29 -12.46 -7.29
CA SER A 421 2.34 -11.70 -6.62
C SER A 421 2.70 -12.43 -5.32
N ASN A 422 3.99 -12.49 -5.01
CA ASN A 422 4.50 -13.11 -3.79
C ASN A 422 5.52 -12.16 -3.13
N PRO A 423 5.51 -11.96 -1.79
CA PRO A 423 4.62 -12.55 -0.78
C PRO A 423 3.14 -12.18 -0.94
N SER A 424 2.25 -13.08 -0.53
CA SER A 424 0.79 -12.88 -0.50
C SER A 424 0.24 -12.83 0.92
N TYR A 425 -1.05 -12.53 1.07
CA TYR A 425 -1.77 -12.41 2.34
C TYR A 425 -3.17 -13.01 2.22
N ASP A 426 -3.80 -13.37 3.35
CA ASP A 426 -5.19 -13.83 3.38
C ASP A 426 -6.15 -12.65 3.62
N PRO A 427 -7.03 -12.27 2.66
CA PRO A 427 -7.97 -11.16 2.84
C PRO A 427 -9.00 -11.39 3.97
N ASN A 428 -9.18 -12.63 4.45
CA ASN A 428 -10.08 -12.91 5.57
C ASN A 428 -9.64 -12.21 6.87
N ILE A 429 -8.35 -11.93 7.06
CA ILE A 429 -7.84 -11.23 8.26
C ILE A 429 -8.35 -9.78 8.38
N PHE A 430 -8.92 -9.25 7.29
CA PHE A 430 -9.46 -7.90 7.19
C PHE A 430 -10.99 -7.85 7.27
N SER A 431 -11.66 -8.99 7.19
CA SER A 431 -13.12 -9.04 6.95
C SER A 431 -13.97 -8.55 8.13
N ASP A 432 -13.38 -8.41 9.33
CA ASP A 432 -14.02 -7.85 10.54
C ASP A 432 -13.29 -6.62 11.09
N GLY A 433 -12.41 -6.03 10.27
CA GLY A 433 -11.35 -5.14 10.74
C GLY A 433 -10.09 -5.93 11.11
N ILE A 434 -8.95 -5.24 11.18
CA ILE A 434 -7.65 -5.87 11.35
C ILE A 434 -7.06 -5.61 12.74
N THR A 435 -6.47 -6.65 13.33
CA THR A 435 -5.74 -6.53 14.60
C THR A 435 -4.32 -5.99 14.36
N THR A 436 -3.71 -5.33 15.34
CA THR A 436 -2.33 -4.84 15.24
C THR A 436 -1.33 -5.95 14.89
N LYS A 437 -1.52 -7.17 15.44
CA LYS A 437 -0.67 -8.32 15.14
C LYS A 437 -0.81 -8.76 13.68
N ALA A 438 -2.04 -8.89 13.19
CA ALA A 438 -2.30 -9.26 11.80
C ALA A 438 -1.85 -8.16 10.82
N TRP A 439 -1.98 -6.89 11.20
CA TRP A 439 -1.47 -5.77 10.41
C TRP A 439 0.04 -5.87 10.24
N LYS A 440 0.78 -6.14 11.32
CA LYS A 440 2.24 -6.31 11.26
C LYS A 440 2.67 -7.47 10.36
N SER A 441 1.92 -8.57 10.32
CA SER A 441 2.27 -9.73 9.47
C SER A 441 2.14 -9.47 7.97
N VAL A 442 1.49 -8.36 7.57
CA VAL A 442 1.36 -7.97 6.17
C VAL A 442 2.19 -6.74 5.79
N GLN A 443 3.03 -6.25 6.72
CA GLN A 443 4.01 -5.19 6.45
C GLN A 443 5.36 -5.78 6.01
N SER A 444 6.21 -4.93 5.43
CA SER A 444 7.61 -5.29 5.18
C SER A 444 8.35 -5.55 6.49
N GLU A 445 9.15 -6.61 6.53
CA GLU A 445 10.05 -6.88 7.66
C GLU A 445 11.26 -5.94 7.71
N ASN A 446 11.57 -5.27 6.59
CA ASN A 446 12.67 -4.32 6.47
C ASN A 446 12.20 -3.05 5.74
N PRO A 447 11.52 -2.12 6.43
CA PRO A 447 11.04 -0.90 5.81
C PRO A 447 12.17 0.06 5.36
N ARG A 448 13.42 -0.18 5.78
CA ARG A 448 14.60 0.59 5.32
C ARG A 448 15.08 0.16 3.94
N ASP A 449 14.72 -1.04 3.50
CA ASP A 449 15.07 -1.58 2.18
C ASP A 449 13.86 -1.44 1.24
N VAL A 450 14.05 -0.65 0.18
CA VAL A 450 13.00 -0.27 -0.76
C VAL A 450 12.49 -1.42 -1.62
N ILE A 451 13.26 -2.50 -1.76
CA ILE A 451 12.85 -3.70 -2.50
C ILE A 451 12.55 -4.89 -1.58
N ALA A 452 12.52 -4.66 -0.26
CA ALA A 452 12.16 -5.69 0.70
C ALA A 452 10.75 -6.24 0.43
N PRO A 453 10.54 -7.55 0.58
CA PRO A 453 9.24 -8.18 0.40
C PRO A 453 8.16 -7.55 1.30
N ALA A 454 7.04 -7.17 0.69
CA ALA A 454 5.89 -6.62 1.38
C ALA A 454 4.59 -7.33 0.92
N PRO A 455 3.89 -8.06 1.81
CA PRO A 455 2.72 -8.86 1.41
C PRO A 455 1.59 -8.06 0.73
N LEU A 456 1.31 -6.83 1.16
CA LEU A 456 0.28 -5.99 0.54
C LEU A 456 0.70 -5.37 -0.81
N TYR A 457 1.99 -5.42 -1.16
CA TYR A 457 2.50 -4.84 -2.39
C TYR A 457 2.27 -5.78 -3.58
N ASN A 458 1.61 -5.27 -4.61
CA ASN A 458 1.33 -6.05 -5.82
C ASN A 458 2.51 -5.94 -6.80
N ASN A 459 3.45 -6.88 -6.75
CA ASN A 459 4.61 -6.89 -7.64
C ASN A 459 4.20 -6.95 -9.13
N ALA A 460 3.05 -7.53 -9.47
CA ALA A 460 2.62 -7.66 -10.86
C ALA A 460 2.27 -6.30 -11.51
N THR A 461 1.69 -5.38 -10.73
CA THR A 461 1.20 -4.08 -11.24
C THR A 461 2.00 -2.89 -10.72
N MET A 462 2.81 -3.04 -9.68
CA MET A 462 3.50 -1.93 -9.02
C MET A 462 5.03 -1.99 -9.10
N ALA A 463 5.64 -3.18 -9.20
CA ALA A 463 7.09 -3.32 -9.25
C ALA A 463 7.63 -2.86 -10.61
N SER A 464 7.98 -1.57 -10.71
CA SER A 464 8.55 -0.99 -11.91
C SER A 464 10.06 -1.04 -11.85
N VAL A 465 10.67 -1.94 -12.62
CA VAL A 465 12.13 -2.17 -12.63
C VAL A 465 12.63 -2.32 -14.05
N ALA A 466 13.95 -2.24 -14.24
CA ALA A 466 14.53 -2.39 -15.57
C ALA A 466 14.21 -3.77 -16.17
N PRO A 467 13.69 -3.84 -17.41
CA PRO A 467 13.37 -5.11 -18.07
C PRO A 467 14.62 -5.88 -18.51
N GLY A 468 15.73 -5.18 -18.73
CA GLY A 468 16.91 -5.76 -19.38
C GLY A 468 16.55 -6.33 -20.75
N SER A 469 17.16 -7.46 -21.10
CA SER A 469 17.08 -8.01 -22.46
C SER A 469 15.68 -8.41 -22.95
N THR A 470 14.64 -8.42 -22.12
CA THR A 470 13.24 -8.54 -22.59
C THR A 470 12.77 -7.32 -23.39
N PHE A 471 13.50 -6.20 -23.32
CA PHE A 471 13.22 -5.01 -24.13
C PHE A 471 13.77 -5.09 -25.56
N LYS A 472 14.76 -5.96 -25.82
CA LYS A 472 15.42 -6.08 -27.13
C LYS A 472 14.46 -6.25 -28.31
N PRO A 473 13.33 -6.99 -28.22
CA PRO A 473 12.39 -7.04 -29.34
C PRO A 473 11.82 -5.67 -29.72
N ILE A 474 11.65 -4.71 -28.81
CA ILE A 474 11.29 -3.31 -29.15
C ILE A 474 12.39 -2.67 -30.01
N THR A 475 13.65 -2.79 -29.60
CA THR A 475 14.79 -2.26 -30.37
C THR A 475 14.90 -2.91 -31.75
N ALA A 476 14.68 -4.23 -31.83
CA ALA A 476 14.65 -4.96 -33.10
C ALA A 476 13.52 -4.46 -34.02
N MET A 477 12.30 -4.31 -33.49
CA MET A 477 11.19 -3.75 -34.26
C MET A 477 11.48 -2.33 -34.75
N THR A 478 12.04 -1.49 -33.90
CA THR A 478 12.45 -0.12 -34.24
C THR A 478 13.46 -0.13 -35.39
N ALA A 479 14.52 -0.94 -35.30
CA ALA A 479 15.54 -1.03 -36.34
C ALA A 479 14.96 -1.50 -37.68
N LEU A 480 14.03 -2.46 -37.68
CA LEU A 480 13.31 -2.90 -38.89
C LEU A 480 12.42 -1.78 -39.47
N GLN A 481 11.73 -1.00 -38.62
CA GLN A 481 11.00 0.19 -39.07
C GLN A 481 11.95 1.25 -39.68
N CYS A 482 13.15 1.38 -39.16
CA CYS A 482 14.16 2.31 -39.70
C CYS A 482 14.82 1.81 -40.99
N GLY A 483 14.82 0.51 -41.29
CA GLY A 483 15.34 -0.05 -42.55
C GLY A 483 16.39 -1.16 -42.40
N LEU A 484 16.57 -1.73 -41.20
CA LEU A 484 17.43 -2.90 -41.01
C LEU A 484 17.00 -4.04 -41.94
N ASN A 485 17.96 -4.60 -42.69
CA ASN A 485 17.78 -5.91 -43.32
C ASN A 485 18.04 -7.00 -42.25
N PRO A 486 17.07 -7.89 -41.95
CA PRO A 486 17.21 -8.88 -40.89
C PRO A 486 18.33 -9.91 -41.13
N ASN A 487 18.79 -10.04 -42.38
CA ASN A 487 19.88 -10.93 -42.78
C ASN A 487 21.26 -10.27 -42.75
N THR A 488 21.35 -8.98 -42.43
CA THR A 488 22.65 -8.29 -42.28
C THR A 488 23.44 -8.97 -41.17
N MET A 489 24.63 -9.48 -41.53
CA MET A 489 25.57 -10.08 -40.59
C MET A 489 26.42 -9.00 -39.92
N ILE A 490 26.58 -9.10 -38.60
CA ILE A 490 27.44 -8.26 -37.78
C ILE A 490 28.30 -9.19 -36.94
N HIS A 491 29.62 -9.08 -37.06
CA HIS A 491 30.56 -9.84 -36.24
C HIS A 491 30.61 -9.29 -34.81
N ASP A 492 30.30 -10.13 -33.81
CA ASP A 492 30.41 -9.79 -32.38
C ASP A 492 31.88 -9.80 -31.96
N ASN A 493 32.48 -8.63 -31.77
CA ASN A 493 33.87 -8.49 -31.31
C ASN A 493 34.03 -8.59 -29.78
N SER A 494 33.10 -9.27 -29.10
CA SER A 494 33.01 -9.45 -27.65
C SER A 494 32.65 -8.18 -26.86
N TYR A 495 33.22 -7.02 -27.19
CA TYR A 495 32.92 -5.74 -26.55
C TYR A 495 33.17 -4.55 -27.48
N ILE A 496 32.58 -3.41 -27.14
CA ILE A 496 32.87 -2.10 -27.75
C ILE A 496 33.57 -1.24 -26.70
N GLU A 497 34.74 -0.68 -27.01
CA GLU A 497 35.46 0.19 -26.07
C GLU A 497 35.23 1.68 -26.41
N ILE A 498 34.70 2.44 -25.45
CA ILE A 498 34.48 3.88 -25.59
C ILE A 498 34.88 4.58 -24.30
N GLY A 499 35.80 5.55 -24.40
CA GLY A 499 36.21 6.37 -23.25
C GLY A 499 36.81 5.56 -22.09
N GLY A 500 37.53 4.47 -22.39
CA GLY A 500 38.11 3.56 -21.40
C GLY A 500 37.11 2.59 -20.75
N HIS A 501 35.85 2.58 -21.18
CA HIS A 501 34.83 1.63 -20.72
C HIS A 501 34.53 0.56 -21.78
N LYS A 502 34.49 -0.71 -21.36
CA LYS A 502 34.16 -1.87 -22.21
C LYS A 502 32.69 -2.22 -22.12
N TRP A 503 31.97 -2.02 -23.20
CA TRP A 503 30.57 -2.40 -23.39
C TRP A 503 30.49 -3.83 -23.92
N ALA A 504 30.47 -4.79 -23.01
CA ALA A 504 30.60 -6.21 -23.34
C ALA A 504 29.27 -6.93 -23.66
N THR A 505 29.38 -7.95 -24.52
CA THR A 505 28.37 -8.97 -24.75
C THR A 505 28.30 -9.96 -23.57
N SER A 506 27.19 -10.67 -23.43
CA SER A 506 27.02 -11.66 -22.34
C SER A 506 28.05 -12.78 -22.39
N ALA A 507 28.38 -13.31 -23.58
CA ALA A 507 29.44 -14.32 -23.74
C ALA A 507 30.80 -13.87 -23.19
N TYR A 508 31.15 -12.59 -23.37
CA TYR A 508 32.38 -12.03 -22.83
C TYR A 508 32.33 -11.92 -21.30
N ASN A 509 31.22 -11.43 -20.76
CA ASN A 509 31.05 -11.31 -19.31
C ASN A 509 31.04 -12.66 -18.57
N GLU A 510 30.63 -13.73 -19.24
CA GLU A 510 30.50 -15.07 -18.65
C GLU A 510 31.73 -15.96 -18.86
N GLY A 511 32.60 -15.65 -19.83
CA GLY A 511 33.77 -16.48 -20.11
C GLY A 511 34.78 -15.91 -21.12
N GLY A 512 34.76 -14.60 -21.38
CA GLY A 512 35.66 -13.94 -22.32
C GLY A 512 35.39 -14.23 -23.81
N GLY A 513 34.26 -14.89 -24.12
CA GLY A 513 33.93 -15.33 -25.48
C GLY A 513 33.22 -14.30 -26.35
N SER A 514 32.86 -14.74 -27.56
CA SER A 514 32.07 -14.03 -28.59
C SER A 514 30.99 -14.97 -29.15
N TYR A 515 29.93 -14.41 -29.72
CA TYR A 515 28.92 -15.18 -30.46
C TYR A 515 29.23 -15.33 -31.97
N GLY A 516 30.26 -14.66 -32.48
CA GLY A 516 30.65 -14.71 -33.89
C GLY A 516 29.76 -13.84 -34.79
N ASP A 517 29.50 -14.30 -36.01
CA ASP A 517 28.67 -13.58 -36.98
C ASP A 517 27.18 -13.73 -36.66
N GLU A 518 26.52 -12.61 -36.38
CA GLU A 518 25.14 -12.57 -35.95
C GLU A 518 24.26 -11.83 -36.96
N ASN A 519 23.10 -12.40 -37.29
CA ASN A 519 21.99 -11.69 -37.93
C ASN A 519 20.89 -11.41 -36.89
N LEU A 520 19.73 -10.87 -37.31
CA LEU A 520 18.68 -10.51 -36.34
C LEU A 520 18.15 -11.72 -35.56
N GLU A 521 17.98 -12.86 -36.23
CA GLU A 521 17.48 -14.09 -35.62
C GLU A 521 18.44 -14.61 -34.56
N LEU A 522 19.73 -14.72 -34.89
CA LEU A 522 20.77 -15.15 -33.97
C LEU A 522 20.94 -14.13 -32.84
N GLY A 523 20.97 -12.83 -33.15
CA GLY A 523 21.19 -11.77 -32.19
C GLY A 523 20.12 -11.75 -31.09
N ILE A 524 18.84 -11.95 -31.46
CA ILE A 524 17.77 -12.16 -30.48
C ILE A 524 17.95 -13.49 -29.75
N GLY A 525 18.26 -14.57 -30.47
CA GLY A 525 18.43 -15.94 -29.98
C GLY A 525 19.49 -16.10 -28.89
N HIS A 526 20.71 -15.66 -29.16
CA HIS A 526 21.83 -15.62 -28.23
C HIS A 526 21.73 -14.45 -27.24
N SER A 527 20.81 -13.52 -27.48
CA SER A 527 20.67 -12.31 -26.68
C SER A 527 21.95 -11.47 -26.66
N SER A 528 22.68 -11.37 -27.79
CA SER A 528 23.93 -10.61 -27.91
C SER A 528 23.69 -9.13 -27.56
N ASN A 529 24.48 -8.55 -26.65
CA ASN A 529 24.39 -7.10 -26.41
C ASN A 529 25.09 -6.33 -27.52
N TYR A 530 26.20 -6.84 -28.03
CA TYR A 530 26.98 -6.22 -29.09
C TYR A 530 26.15 -5.98 -30.35
N TYR A 531 25.41 -6.99 -30.80
CA TYR A 531 24.52 -6.86 -31.95
C TYR A 531 23.48 -5.74 -31.74
N PHE A 532 22.88 -5.68 -30.54
CA PHE A 532 21.87 -4.69 -30.19
C PHE A 532 22.43 -3.28 -30.02
N TYR A 533 23.68 -3.13 -29.58
CA TYR A 533 24.40 -1.85 -29.62
C TYR A 533 24.56 -1.36 -31.05
N CYS A 534 24.91 -2.26 -31.98
CA CYS A 534 25.05 -1.91 -33.39
C CYS A 534 23.71 -1.53 -34.02
N ILE A 535 22.70 -2.40 -33.95
CA ILE A 535 21.41 -2.12 -34.59
C ILE A 535 20.63 -0.98 -33.93
N GLY A 536 20.84 -0.75 -32.63
CA GLY A 536 20.25 0.35 -31.86
C GLY A 536 20.92 1.71 -32.10
N THR A 537 22.11 1.73 -32.73
CA THR A 537 22.81 2.96 -33.14
C THR A 537 22.95 3.12 -34.65
N GLY A 538 22.54 2.14 -35.45
CA GLY A 538 22.64 2.19 -36.92
C GLY A 538 24.09 2.10 -37.42
N LYS A 539 25.01 1.60 -36.59
CA LYS A 539 26.45 1.55 -36.87
C LYS A 539 27.01 0.19 -36.51
N ASN A 540 27.80 -0.41 -37.40
CA ASN A 540 28.65 -1.54 -37.07
C ASN A 540 29.87 -1.01 -36.30
N TRP A 541 29.95 -1.31 -35.00
CA TRP A 541 31.03 -0.80 -34.15
C TRP A 541 32.36 -1.52 -34.34
N GLY A 542 32.38 -2.67 -35.00
CA GLY A 542 33.61 -3.39 -35.34
C GLY A 542 34.33 -2.77 -36.52
N THR A 543 33.59 -2.38 -37.56
CA THR A 543 34.15 -1.80 -38.79
C THR A 543 34.05 -0.28 -38.85
N GLY A 544 33.22 0.32 -38.01
CA GLY A 544 32.88 1.75 -38.07
C GLY A 544 31.82 2.11 -39.12
N ALA A 545 31.42 1.17 -39.98
CA ALA A 545 30.50 1.42 -41.08
C ALA A 545 29.05 1.69 -40.63
N SER A 546 28.31 2.48 -41.41
CA SER A 546 26.87 2.64 -41.23
C SER A 546 26.12 1.37 -41.65
N LEU A 547 25.03 1.05 -40.95
CA LEU A 547 24.11 -0.05 -41.31
C LEU A 547 23.06 0.35 -42.36
N GLY A 548 23.17 1.56 -42.95
CA GLY A 548 22.29 2.03 -44.03
C GLY A 548 20.97 2.68 -43.57
N TYR A 549 20.80 2.91 -42.27
CA TYR A 549 19.64 3.61 -41.70
C TYR A 549 20.02 4.46 -40.49
N LYS A 550 19.15 5.41 -40.12
CA LYS A 550 19.28 6.25 -38.93
C LYS A 550 18.34 5.76 -37.85
N ILE A 551 18.84 5.67 -36.62
CA ILE A 551 18.08 5.32 -35.43
C ILE A 551 18.66 6.05 -34.22
N GLY A 552 17.78 6.57 -33.39
CA GLY A 552 18.11 7.23 -32.13
C GLY A 552 17.26 6.69 -30.97
N VAL A 553 17.60 7.15 -29.76
CA VAL A 553 16.84 6.82 -28.55
C VAL A 553 15.36 7.20 -28.68
N ASN A 554 15.06 8.33 -29.35
CA ASN A 554 13.68 8.79 -29.51
C ASN A 554 12.83 7.81 -30.34
N ASP A 555 13.40 7.17 -31.36
CA ASP A 555 12.69 6.19 -32.20
C ASP A 555 12.38 4.91 -31.40
N ILE A 556 13.34 4.48 -30.58
CA ILE A 556 13.19 3.31 -29.68
C ILE A 556 12.12 3.60 -28.63
N VAL A 557 12.16 4.78 -28.00
CA VAL A 557 11.19 5.22 -27.00
C VAL A 557 9.81 5.40 -27.61
N HIS A 558 9.71 5.90 -28.85
CA HIS A 558 8.45 6.02 -29.58
C HIS A 558 7.83 4.64 -29.80
N THR A 559 8.60 3.67 -30.32
CA THR A 559 8.13 2.30 -30.49
C THR A 559 7.70 1.68 -29.14
N ALA A 560 8.49 1.86 -28.07
CA ALA A 560 8.12 1.41 -26.74
C ALA A 560 6.76 1.97 -26.28
N SER A 561 6.54 3.28 -26.48
CA SER A 561 5.29 3.97 -26.21
C SER A 561 4.12 3.39 -26.99
N GLU A 562 4.31 3.11 -28.28
CA GLU A 562 3.29 2.49 -29.14
C GLU A 562 2.93 1.07 -28.69
N PHE A 563 3.83 0.34 -28.04
CA PHE A 563 3.51 -0.95 -27.42
C PHE A 563 2.93 -0.83 -25.99
N GLY A 564 2.68 0.39 -25.51
CA GLY A 564 2.05 0.69 -24.22
C GLY A 564 3.02 0.79 -23.04
N LEU A 565 4.33 0.70 -23.29
CA LEU A 565 5.33 0.93 -22.24
C LEU A 565 5.36 2.42 -21.87
N GLY A 566 5.44 2.69 -20.56
CA GLY A 566 5.36 4.06 -20.03
C GLY A 566 3.95 4.66 -19.96
N HIS A 567 2.92 3.87 -20.27
CA HIS A 567 1.50 4.23 -20.13
C HIS A 567 0.77 3.29 -19.18
N ALA A 568 -0.38 3.75 -18.67
CA ALA A 568 -1.28 2.91 -17.88
C ALA A 568 -1.85 1.80 -18.76
N THR A 569 -1.84 0.56 -18.27
CA THR A 569 -2.31 -0.61 -19.03
C THR A 569 -3.84 -0.66 -19.13
N GLY A 570 -4.51 0.11 -18.27
CA GLY A 570 -5.97 0.23 -18.21
C GLY A 570 -6.63 -0.82 -17.32
N VAL A 571 -5.86 -1.62 -16.57
CA VAL A 571 -6.37 -2.62 -15.63
C VAL A 571 -7.23 -1.98 -14.53
N GLU A 572 -8.17 -2.73 -13.96
CA GLU A 572 -9.06 -2.26 -12.90
C GLU A 572 -8.38 -2.08 -11.53
N LEU A 573 -7.09 -2.39 -11.45
CA LEU A 573 -6.28 -2.41 -10.24
C LEU A 573 -5.34 -1.20 -10.21
N ARG A 574 -4.84 -0.86 -9.03
CA ARG A 574 -3.77 0.14 -8.89
C ARG A 574 -2.53 -0.33 -9.64
N GLU A 575 -1.95 0.56 -10.44
CA GLU A 575 -0.72 0.32 -11.20
C GLU A 575 0.28 1.46 -11.03
N THR A 576 1.57 1.12 -11.12
CA THR A 576 2.67 2.09 -11.22
C THR A 576 2.98 2.30 -12.69
N VAL A 577 3.12 3.55 -13.11
CA VAL A 577 3.56 3.91 -14.46
C VAL A 577 4.82 4.75 -14.33
N SER A 578 5.96 4.19 -14.73
CA SER A 578 7.21 4.95 -14.83
C SER A 578 7.25 5.72 -16.15
N PRO A 579 7.60 7.02 -16.13
CA PRO A 579 7.75 7.79 -17.36
C PRO A 579 8.81 7.20 -18.28
N LEU A 580 8.65 7.34 -19.59
CA LEU A 580 9.66 6.90 -20.56
C LEU A 580 11.00 7.63 -20.37
N PRO A 581 12.12 7.01 -20.77
CA PRO A 581 13.43 7.68 -20.83
C PRO A 581 13.36 8.98 -21.63
N SER A 582 13.94 10.05 -21.09
CA SER A 582 14.04 11.34 -21.79
C SER A 582 15.27 12.12 -21.34
N LYS A 583 15.77 13.01 -22.22
CA LYS A 583 16.88 13.92 -21.90
C LYS A 583 16.61 14.73 -20.62
N LYS A 584 15.36 15.20 -20.45
CA LYS A 584 14.94 15.94 -19.25
C LYS A 584 15.02 15.08 -18.00
N ARG A 585 14.52 13.84 -18.06
CA ARG A 585 14.54 12.92 -16.91
C ARG A 585 15.97 12.61 -16.47
N LYS A 586 16.88 12.35 -17.42
CA LYS A 586 18.30 12.14 -17.13
C LYS A 586 18.94 13.40 -16.52
N MET A 587 18.67 14.58 -17.08
CA MET A 587 19.20 15.84 -16.53
C MET A 587 18.84 16.01 -15.05
N GLU A 588 17.55 15.84 -14.71
CA GLU A 588 17.06 16.01 -13.34
C GLU A 588 17.58 14.92 -12.38
N SER A 589 17.82 13.69 -12.86
CA SER A 589 18.44 12.66 -12.03
C SER A 589 19.88 13.00 -11.68
N TYR A 590 20.65 13.60 -12.60
CA TYR A 590 22.02 14.04 -12.34
C TYR A 590 22.10 15.29 -11.46
N VAL A 591 21.13 16.22 -11.55
CA VAL A 591 21.00 17.32 -10.58
C VAL A 591 20.82 16.76 -9.18
N THR A 592 19.89 15.80 -9.02
CA THR A 592 19.61 15.16 -7.73
C THR A 592 20.83 14.39 -7.20
N ALA A 593 21.54 13.67 -8.08
CA ALA A 593 22.75 12.93 -7.71
C ALA A 593 23.90 13.88 -7.29
N CYS A 594 24.06 15.02 -7.95
CA CYS A 594 25.02 16.05 -7.59
C CYS A 594 24.71 16.61 -6.19
N TRP A 595 23.45 16.96 -5.95
CA TRP A 595 22.98 17.43 -4.65
C TRP A 595 23.28 16.40 -3.54
N GLN A 596 22.95 15.13 -3.77
CA GLN A 596 23.20 14.05 -2.80
C GLN A 596 24.68 13.85 -2.51
N TYR A 597 25.54 13.91 -3.52
CA TYR A 597 26.99 13.82 -3.36
C TYR A 597 27.53 14.94 -2.47
N LEU A 598 27.11 16.18 -2.71
CA LEU A 598 27.51 17.32 -1.90
C LEU A 598 26.98 17.18 -0.46
N TYR A 599 25.73 16.76 -0.29
CA TYR A 599 25.11 16.54 1.01
C TYR A 599 25.83 15.49 1.85
N GLN A 600 26.13 14.33 1.27
CA GLN A 600 26.83 13.23 1.95
C GLN A 600 28.25 13.60 2.38
N ASN A 601 28.87 14.55 1.69
CA ASN A 601 30.22 15.03 1.97
C ASN A 601 30.24 16.42 2.61
N ALA A 602 29.09 16.92 3.11
CA ALA A 602 28.95 18.31 3.54
C ALA A 602 30.00 18.72 4.60
N HIS A 603 30.26 17.89 5.62
CA HIS A 603 31.26 18.20 6.66
C HIS A 603 32.71 18.23 6.13
N LYS A 604 32.97 17.59 4.99
CA LYS A 604 34.26 17.66 4.30
C LYS A 604 34.38 18.95 3.48
N PHE A 605 33.30 19.38 2.84
CA PHE A 605 33.31 20.48 1.88
C PHE A 605 33.02 21.85 2.51
N PHE A 606 32.20 21.91 3.56
CA PHE A 606 31.74 23.14 4.20
C PHE A 606 32.23 23.20 5.67
N PRO A 607 32.32 24.41 6.28
CA PRO A 607 32.54 24.56 7.72
C PRO A 607 31.34 24.03 8.51
N SER A 608 31.56 23.63 9.76
CA SER A 608 30.49 23.06 10.61
C SER A 608 29.33 24.03 10.84
N SER A 609 29.59 25.34 10.85
CA SER A 609 28.56 26.39 10.96
C SER A 609 27.52 26.36 9.82
N VAL A 610 27.88 25.79 8.67
CA VAL A 610 27.00 25.61 7.51
C VAL A 610 26.54 24.16 7.41
N ALA A 611 27.45 23.18 7.51
CA ALA A 611 27.11 21.77 7.36
C ALA A 611 26.12 21.24 8.43
N ASP A 612 26.12 21.83 9.64
CA ASP A 612 25.17 21.50 10.71
C ASP A 612 23.83 22.27 10.59
N ASP A 613 23.75 23.32 9.77
CA ASP A 613 22.53 24.12 9.54
C ASP A 613 21.90 23.70 8.20
N TYR A 614 20.82 22.94 8.27
CA TYR A 614 20.17 22.38 7.08
C TYR A 614 19.69 23.46 6.10
N ASN A 615 19.18 24.60 6.59
CA ASN A 615 18.63 25.63 5.72
C ASN A 615 19.74 26.33 4.94
N LYS A 616 20.85 26.65 5.61
CA LYS A 616 22.03 27.21 4.95
C LYS A 616 22.64 26.22 3.98
N LEU A 617 22.87 24.99 4.43
CA LEU A 617 23.45 23.94 3.60
C LEU A 617 22.59 23.69 2.35
N SER A 618 21.28 23.47 2.50
CA SER A 618 20.41 23.18 1.35
C SER A 618 20.40 24.30 0.31
N GLY A 619 20.42 25.58 0.72
CA GLY A 619 20.55 26.70 -0.21
C GLY A 619 21.84 26.68 -1.04
N GLU A 620 22.97 26.36 -0.40
CA GLU A 620 24.25 26.17 -1.09
C GLU A 620 24.20 24.99 -2.08
N LEU A 621 23.66 23.85 -1.63
CA LEU A 621 23.55 22.65 -2.45
C LEU A 621 22.64 22.84 -3.67
N ASP A 622 21.52 23.54 -3.51
CA ASP A 622 20.59 23.85 -4.59
C ASP A 622 21.25 24.76 -5.64
N THR A 623 21.99 25.77 -5.19
CA THR A 623 22.73 26.69 -6.07
C THR A 623 23.78 25.92 -6.88
N ILE A 624 24.61 25.11 -6.21
CA ILE A 624 25.70 24.39 -6.87
C ILE A 624 25.18 23.31 -7.82
N SER A 625 24.17 22.54 -7.40
CA SER A 625 23.61 21.47 -8.23
C SER A 625 22.85 21.99 -9.45
N ALA A 626 22.38 23.25 -9.44
CA ALA A 626 21.77 23.88 -10.59
C ALA A 626 22.72 24.01 -11.80
N TYR A 627 24.04 24.06 -11.58
CA TYR A 627 25.04 24.10 -12.65
C TYR A 627 25.00 22.88 -13.57
N VAL A 628 24.45 21.76 -13.12
CA VAL A 628 24.25 20.58 -13.96
C VAL A 628 23.36 20.91 -15.17
N ARG A 629 22.37 21.80 -15.01
CA ARG A 629 21.44 22.20 -16.09
C ARG A 629 22.10 23.10 -17.13
N THR A 630 22.96 24.02 -16.69
CA THR A 630 23.61 25.00 -17.56
C THR A 630 24.96 24.53 -18.11
N ASN A 631 25.60 23.55 -17.46
CA ASN A 631 26.90 22.98 -17.80
C ASN A 631 27.97 24.05 -18.13
N PRO A 632 28.27 24.97 -17.19
CA PRO A 632 29.25 26.03 -17.38
C PRO A 632 30.68 25.49 -17.58
N SER A 633 31.63 26.35 -17.97
CA SER A 633 33.05 25.99 -18.09
C SER A 633 33.62 25.61 -16.72
N TYR A 634 34.73 24.84 -16.71
CA TYR A 634 35.38 24.46 -15.45
C TYR A 634 35.80 25.69 -14.63
N ASP A 635 36.40 26.69 -15.29
CA ASP A 635 36.85 27.92 -14.63
C ASP A 635 35.69 28.72 -14.05
N GLN A 636 34.56 28.78 -14.76
CA GLN A 636 33.35 29.41 -14.24
C GLN A 636 32.82 28.70 -12.98
N ILE A 637 32.83 27.35 -12.97
CA ILE A 637 32.45 26.59 -11.77
C ILE A 637 33.39 26.92 -10.61
N VAL A 638 34.70 27.00 -10.85
CA VAL A 638 35.68 27.36 -9.82
C VAL A 638 35.41 28.76 -9.25
N GLU A 639 35.21 29.75 -10.11
CA GLU A 639 34.92 31.13 -9.69
C GLU A 639 33.60 31.24 -8.93
N ASP A 640 32.56 30.53 -9.35
CA ASP A 640 31.28 30.57 -8.65
C ASP A 640 31.32 29.82 -7.32
N LEU A 641 32.07 28.72 -7.21
CA LEU A 641 32.27 28.03 -5.93
C LEU A 641 33.05 28.89 -4.92
N LYS A 642 33.93 29.80 -5.34
CA LYS A 642 34.59 30.76 -4.43
C LYS A 642 33.62 31.73 -3.75
N LYS A 643 32.41 31.90 -4.31
CA LYS A 643 31.35 32.77 -3.77
C LYS A 643 30.44 32.05 -2.77
N THR A 644 30.61 30.74 -2.60
CA THR A 644 29.84 29.90 -1.65
C THR A 644 30.56 29.80 -0.31
N ASP A 645 29.89 29.30 0.72
CA ASP A 645 30.51 28.97 2.01
C ASP A 645 31.45 27.73 1.97
N MET A 646 31.83 27.24 0.78
CA MET A 646 32.71 26.07 0.62
C MET A 646 34.15 26.36 1.05
N LYS A 647 34.79 25.38 1.69
CA LYS A 647 36.22 25.43 2.04
C LYS A 647 37.07 25.59 0.78
N ALA A 648 37.88 26.65 0.70
CA ALA A 648 38.73 26.95 -0.45
C ALA A 648 39.60 25.76 -0.91
N SER A 649 40.16 24.99 0.03
CA SER A 649 40.98 23.81 -0.26
C SER A 649 40.23 22.66 -0.94
N ARG A 650 38.89 22.69 -0.94
CA ARG A 650 38.04 21.66 -1.55
C ARG A 650 37.53 22.06 -2.93
N ILE A 651 37.56 23.35 -3.29
CA ILE A 651 36.99 23.89 -4.53
C ILE A 651 37.51 23.13 -5.77
N PRO A 652 38.82 22.90 -5.98
CA PRO A 652 39.28 22.20 -7.19
C PRO A 652 38.70 20.78 -7.31
N SER A 653 38.67 20.04 -6.20
CA SER A 653 38.13 18.68 -6.16
C SER A 653 36.63 18.62 -6.43
N VAL A 654 35.88 19.61 -5.92
CA VAL A 654 34.42 19.66 -6.07
C VAL A 654 34.05 20.16 -7.46
N ALA A 655 34.74 21.19 -7.99
CA ALA A 655 34.56 21.67 -9.37
C ALA A 655 34.80 20.55 -10.38
N THR A 656 35.86 19.75 -10.19
CA THR A 656 36.15 18.57 -11.02
C THR A 656 35.00 17.57 -10.98
N ALA A 657 34.52 17.22 -9.78
CA ALA A 657 33.39 16.30 -9.65
C ALA A 657 32.12 16.83 -10.34
N ILE A 658 31.74 18.09 -10.07
CA ILE A 658 30.58 18.74 -10.70
C ILE A 658 30.69 18.69 -12.21
N LYS A 659 31.82 19.11 -12.78
CA LYS A 659 31.99 19.18 -14.23
C LYS A 659 31.94 17.81 -14.90
N TYR A 660 32.79 16.88 -14.45
CA TYR A 660 33.06 15.64 -15.19
C TYR A 660 32.14 14.48 -14.78
N ASN A 661 31.70 14.44 -13.52
CA ASN A 661 30.84 13.36 -13.03
C ASN A 661 29.36 13.71 -13.13
N TYR A 662 28.99 14.99 -13.19
CA TYR A 662 27.58 15.42 -13.22
C TYR A 662 27.21 16.21 -14.48
N CYS A 663 27.81 17.39 -14.74
CA CYS A 663 27.39 18.24 -15.85
C CYS A 663 27.56 17.59 -17.23
N ILE A 664 28.72 16.96 -17.48
CA ILE A 664 28.97 16.25 -18.74
C ILE A 664 28.08 15.00 -18.86
N GLN A 665 27.95 14.25 -17.76
CA GLN A 665 27.18 13.00 -17.74
C GLN A 665 25.67 13.21 -17.82
N ALA A 666 25.15 14.40 -17.50
CA ALA A 666 23.72 14.70 -17.56
C ALA A 666 23.15 14.73 -18.99
N LYS A 667 24.01 14.83 -20.01
CA LYS A 667 23.62 14.74 -21.43
C LYS A 667 23.57 13.27 -21.87
N TRP A 668 22.72 12.95 -22.86
CA TRP A 668 22.76 11.63 -23.50
C TRP A 668 24.07 11.43 -24.25
N SER A 669 24.67 10.28 -23.99
CA SER A 669 25.88 9.76 -24.60
C SER A 669 25.55 8.52 -25.42
N THR A 670 26.52 8.06 -26.22
CA THR A 670 26.45 6.77 -26.91
C THR A 670 26.21 5.61 -25.93
N GLY A 671 26.82 5.66 -24.74
CA GLY A 671 26.63 4.65 -23.71
C GLY A 671 25.20 4.59 -23.17
N ASP A 672 24.51 5.72 -23.09
CA ASP A 672 23.09 5.71 -22.74
C ASP A 672 22.26 5.04 -23.83
N GLN A 673 22.56 5.32 -25.10
CA GLN A 673 21.86 4.68 -26.20
C GLN A 673 22.10 3.16 -26.19
N PHE A 674 23.32 2.71 -25.88
CA PHE A 674 23.61 1.29 -25.66
C PHE A 674 22.75 0.70 -24.54
N ASN A 675 22.76 1.28 -23.35
CA ASN A 675 21.94 0.82 -22.23
C ASN A 675 20.44 0.80 -22.56
N LEU A 676 19.93 1.89 -23.15
CA LEU A 676 18.52 2.02 -23.48
C LEU A 676 18.08 1.01 -24.55
N SER A 677 18.94 0.70 -25.53
CA SER A 677 18.69 -0.29 -26.58
C SER A 677 18.56 -1.73 -26.06
N ILE A 678 19.11 -2.03 -24.89
CA ILE A 678 19.04 -3.35 -24.26
C ILE A 678 18.13 -3.41 -23.04
N GLY A 679 17.33 -2.37 -22.79
CA GLY A 679 16.40 -2.31 -21.66
C GLY A 679 17.02 -2.00 -20.30
N GLN A 680 18.22 -1.42 -20.27
CA GLN A 680 18.88 -0.87 -19.08
C GLN A 680 18.80 0.67 -19.06
N GLY A 681 19.46 1.30 -18.08
CA GLY A 681 19.39 2.75 -17.87
C GLY A 681 18.04 3.17 -17.30
N ASP A 682 17.43 4.21 -17.89
CA ASP A 682 16.15 4.77 -17.42
C ASP A 682 14.91 3.92 -17.75
N ASN A 683 15.08 2.81 -18.48
CA ASN A 683 14.01 1.84 -18.73
C ASN A 683 13.53 1.25 -17.40
N SER A 684 12.24 1.37 -17.11
CA SER A 684 11.62 0.82 -15.91
C SER A 684 10.16 0.53 -16.22
N TYR A 685 9.75 -0.73 -16.11
CA TYR A 685 8.39 -1.16 -16.45
C TYR A 685 7.91 -2.23 -15.48
N THR A 686 6.59 -2.34 -15.33
CA THR A 686 5.97 -3.38 -14.50
C THR A 686 5.80 -4.69 -15.27
N PRO A 687 5.68 -5.85 -14.58
CA PRO A 687 5.36 -7.12 -15.25
C PRO A 687 4.09 -7.03 -16.09
N LEU A 688 3.09 -6.27 -15.66
CA LEU A 688 1.85 -6.06 -16.41
C LEU A 688 2.08 -5.26 -17.70
N GLN A 689 2.91 -4.21 -17.67
CA GLN A 689 3.28 -3.47 -18.89
C GLN A 689 4.00 -4.39 -19.89
N LEU A 690 4.96 -5.19 -19.43
CA LEU A 690 5.63 -6.17 -20.30
C LEU A 690 4.64 -7.21 -20.85
N ALA A 691 3.69 -7.69 -20.02
CA ALA A 691 2.64 -8.60 -20.47
C ALA A 691 1.77 -7.99 -21.59
N THR A 692 1.42 -6.70 -21.49
CA THR A 692 0.68 -6.00 -22.56
C THR A 692 1.50 -5.81 -23.83
N TYR A 693 2.79 -5.47 -23.69
CA TYR A 693 3.71 -5.32 -24.81
C TYR A 693 3.86 -6.65 -25.57
N ILE A 694 4.19 -7.74 -24.86
CA ILE A 694 4.40 -9.02 -25.50
C ILE A 694 3.10 -9.59 -26.08
N SER A 695 1.96 -9.29 -25.45
CA SER A 695 0.63 -9.61 -25.97
C SER A 695 0.37 -8.89 -27.30
N ALA A 696 0.64 -7.58 -27.38
CA ALA A 696 0.51 -6.83 -28.63
C ALA A 696 1.42 -7.37 -29.74
N LEU A 697 2.67 -7.74 -29.40
CA LEU A 697 3.62 -8.37 -30.31
C LEU A 697 3.09 -9.73 -30.82
N GLY A 698 2.63 -10.60 -29.93
CA GLY A 698 2.01 -11.88 -30.29
C GLY A 698 0.67 -11.74 -31.03
N ASN A 699 0.07 -10.55 -31.02
CA ASN A 699 -1.15 -10.21 -31.73
C ASN A 699 -0.89 -9.41 -33.03
N GLY A 700 0.32 -9.46 -33.57
CA GLY A 700 0.63 -8.82 -34.86
C GLY A 700 0.64 -7.29 -34.80
N GLY A 701 0.93 -6.70 -33.64
CA GLY A 701 0.91 -5.24 -33.44
C GLY A 701 -0.46 -4.69 -33.00
N LYS A 702 -1.47 -5.54 -32.76
CA LYS A 702 -2.76 -5.10 -32.23
C LYS A 702 -2.74 -5.02 -30.70
N TYR A 703 -2.61 -3.82 -30.17
CA TYR A 703 -2.60 -3.50 -28.74
C TYR A 703 -4.03 -3.48 -28.17
N THR A 704 -4.22 -4.15 -27.02
CA THR A 704 -5.49 -4.17 -26.27
C THR A 704 -5.20 -3.92 -24.79
N HIS A 705 -6.02 -3.08 -24.16
CA HIS A 705 -5.90 -2.79 -22.73
C HIS A 705 -6.09 -4.04 -21.86
N ALA A 706 -5.32 -4.13 -20.78
CA ALA A 706 -5.40 -5.24 -19.84
C ALA A 706 -6.71 -5.20 -19.03
N SER A 707 -7.30 -6.35 -18.70
CA SER A 707 -8.44 -6.41 -17.78
C SER A 707 -8.44 -7.66 -16.93
N VAL A 708 -8.81 -7.50 -15.66
CA VAL A 708 -9.15 -8.60 -14.73
C VAL A 708 -10.67 -8.82 -14.62
N VAL A 709 -11.50 -7.99 -15.26
CA VAL A 709 -12.97 -8.02 -15.14
C VAL A 709 -13.64 -8.38 -16.45
N LYS A 710 -14.55 -9.35 -16.40
CA LYS A 710 -15.35 -9.80 -17.53
C LYS A 710 -16.76 -9.21 -17.50
N GLN A 711 -17.36 -9.04 -16.33
CA GLN A 711 -18.74 -8.58 -16.19
C GLN A 711 -19.01 -7.98 -14.79
N VAL A 712 -19.87 -6.97 -14.72
CA VAL A 712 -20.31 -6.31 -13.48
C VAL A 712 -21.84 -6.18 -13.50
N GLY A 713 -22.54 -6.90 -12.62
CA GLY A 713 -23.98 -7.10 -12.77
C GLY A 713 -24.29 -7.67 -14.15
N ASP A 714 -25.10 -6.98 -14.93
CA ASP A 714 -25.46 -7.39 -16.30
C ASP A 714 -24.55 -6.79 -17.38
N ARG A 715 -23.64 -5.88 -17.02
CA ARG A 715 -22.74 -5.20 -17.96
C ARG A 715 -21.50 -6.03 -18.25
N VAL A 716 -21.35 -6.50 -19.49
CA VAL A 716 -20.13 -7.15 -19.98
C VAL A 716 -19.04 -6.09 -20.22
N ILE A 717 -17.82 -6.40 -19.80
CA ILE A 717 -16.62 -5.58 -20.04
C ILE A 717 -15.83 -6.23 -21.17
N ASP A 718 -15.71 -5.53 -22.29
CA ASP A 718 -14.98 -6.00 -23.47
C ASP A 718 -14.05 -4.89 -23.96
N LYS A 719 -12.75 -5.04 -23.68
CA LYS A 719 -11.71 -4.07 -24.07
C LYS A 719 -11.21 -4.26 -25.50
N THR A 720 -11.64 -5.31 -26.21
CA THR A 720 -11.24 -5.51 -27.61
C THR A 720 -11.82 -4.43 -28.53
N LYS A 721 -12.92 -3.79 -28.12
CA LYS A 721 -13.57 -2.68 -28.83
C LYS A 721 -12.72 -1.41 -28.89
N SER A 722 -11.79 -1.24 -27.95
CA SER A 722 -10.86 -0.11 -27.89
C SER A 722 -9.44 -0.52 -28.33
N ALA A 723 -9.29 -1.67 -28.99
CA ALA A 723 -7.99 -2.11 -29.47
C ALA A 723 -7.49 -1.21 -30.62
N ARG A 724 -6.19 -0.94 -30.63
CA ARG A 724 -5.54 -0.17 -31.70
C ARG A 724 -4.46 -0.99 -32.38
N THR A 725 -4.25 -0.74 -33.66
CA THR A 725 -3.18 -1.36 -34.46
C THR A 725 -2.00 -0.41 -34.50
N ILE A 726 -0.81 -0.92 -34.20
CA ILE A 726 0.46 -0.20 -34.34
C ILE A 726 0.88 -0.27 -35.82
N ASP A 727 1.31 0.86 -36.37
CA ASP A 727 1.76 0.90 -37.76
C ASP A 727 3.16 0.27 -37.88
N LEU A 728 3.21 -0.92 -38.46
CA LEU A 728 4.43 -1.71 -38.59
C LEU A 728 4.57 -2.21 -40.02
N LYS A 729 5.78 -2.11 -40.58
CA LYS A 729 6.15 -2.82 -41.80
C LYS A 729 5.78 -4.32 -41.74
N LYS A 730 5.34 -4.86 -42.87
CA LYS A 730 4.74 -6.21 -43.04
C LYS A 730 5.51 -7.36 -42.36
N ASN A 731 6.85 -7.36 -42.44
CA ASN A 731 7.68 -8.46 -41.94
C ASN A 731 8.25 -8.24 -40.52
N THR A 732 7.99 -7.08 -39.91
CA THR A 732 8.61 -6.73 -38.63
C THR A 732 8.27 -7.69 -37.50
N VAL A 733 6.98 -8.01 -37.31
CA VAL A 733 6.56 -8.94 -36.25
C VAL A 733 7.04 -10.37 -36.54
N PRO A 734 6.86 -10.94 -37.77
CA PRO A 734 7.38 -12.25 -38.11
C PRO A 734 8.89 -12.41 -37.86
N ASP A 735 9.72 -11.46 -38.28
CA ASP A 735 11.18 -11.53 -38.13
C ASP A 735 11.60 -11.51 -36.65
N VAL A 736 10.96 -10.68 -35.84
CA VAL A 736 11.21 -10.62 -34.40
C VAL A 736 10.74 -11.89 -33.70
N LEU A 737 9.55 -12.42 -34.05
CA LEU A 737 9.06 -13.69 -33.51
C LEU A 737 9.96 -14.87 -33.89
N LYS A 738 10.57 -14.86 -35.08
CA LYS A 738 11.55 -15.86 -35.51
C LYS A 738 12.78 -15.85 -34.59
N GLY A 739 13.33 -14.67 -34.30
CA GLY A 739 14.41 -14.52 -33.31
C GLY A 739 13.99 -14.98 -31.90
N MET A 740 12.80 -14.60 -31.44
CA MET A 740 12.27 -15.05 -30.14
C MET A 740 12.03 -16.56 -30.09
N ARG A 741 11.72 -17.20 -31.22
CA ARG A 741 11.66 -18.66 -31.34
C ARG A 741 13.06 -19.28 -31.21
N LYS A 742 14.07 -18.67 -31.83
CA LYS A 742 15.48 -19.10 -31.72
C LYS A 742 15.97 -19.12 -30.27
N VAL A 743 15.53 -18.17 -29.43
CA VAL A 743 15.81 -18.18 -27.98
C VAL A 743 15.39 -19.52 -27.32
N CYS A 744 14.24 -20.07 -27.73
CA CYS A 744 13.69 -21.31 -27.18
C CYS A 744 14.25 -22.58 -27.84
N THR A 745 14.78 -22.53 -29.06
CA THR A 745 15.23 -23.73 -29.80
C THR A 745 16.75 -23.91 -29.79
N GLY A 746 17.51 -22.84 -29.62
CA GLY A 746 18.98 -22.86 -29.61
C GLY A 746 19.62 -21.66 -28.92
N GLY A 747 18.91 -21.06 -27.97
CA GLY A 747 19.39 -19.91 -27.21
C GLY A 747 19.14 -20.05 -25.70
N THR A 748 18.98 -18.93 -25.01
CA THR A 748 18.95 -18.88 -23.52
C THR A 748 17.79 -19.64 -22.87
N LEU A 749 16.76 -20.05 -23.62
CA LEU A 749 15.61 -20.83 -23.12
C LEU A 749 15.58 -22.28 -23.64
N GLN A 750 16.62 -22.72 -24.35
CA GLN A 750 16.66 -24.04 -24.98
C GLN A 750 16.47 -25.19 -23.98
N SER A 751 17.15 -25.15 -22.83
CA SER A 751 17.05 -26.19 -21.79
C SER A 751 15.62 -26.36 -21.25
N PHE A 752 14.77 -25.33 -21.37
CA PHE A 752 13.39 -25.37 -20.90
C PHE A 752 12.40 -25.73 -22.01
N PHE A 753 12.57 -25.17 -23.22
CA PHE A 753 11.55 -25.22 -24.27
C PHE A 753 11.99 -25.93 -25.56
N GLY A 754 13.26 -26.32 -25.72
CA GLY A 754 13.79 -26.91 -26.96
C GLY A 754 13.07 -28.20 -27.36
N SER A 755 12.77 -29.07 -26.39
CA SER A 755 12.00 -30.31 -26.57
C SER A 755 10.54 -30.21 -26.10
N TYR A 756 10.06 -29.01 -25.79
CA TYR A 756 8.71 -28.83 -25.27
C TYR A 756 7.66 -28.98 -26.37
N LYS A 757 6.62 -29.77 -26.11
CA LYS A 757 5.61 -30.17 -27.12
C LYS A 757 4.88 -28.99 -27.78
N VAL A 758 4.62 -27.93 -27.01
CA VAL A 758 4.02 -26.72 -27.57
C VAL A 758 5.14 -25.81 -28.03
N PRO A 759 5.14 -25.35 -29.29
CA PRO A 759 6.17 -24.44 -29.74
C PRO A 759 6.01 -23.11 -28.99
N VAL A 760 7.06 -22.66 -28.30
CA VAL A 760 7.13 -21.39 -27.57
C VAL A 760 8.11 -20.45 -28.28
N ALA A 761 7.81 -19.16 -28.25
CA ALA A 761 8.76 -18.08 -28.51
C ALA A 761 8.89 -17.25 -27.24
N GLY A 762 10.07 -16.72 -26.95
CA GLY A 762 10.27 -15.98 -25.71
C GLY A 762 11.55 -15.19 -25.67
N LYS A 763 11.76 -14.50 -24.55
CA LYS A 763 12.96 -13.72 -24.28
C LYS A 763 13.29 -13.75 -22.79
N THR A 764 14.57 -13.89 -22.49
CA THR A 764 15.12 -13.71 -21.14
C THR A 764 15.59 -12.28 -20.92
N GLY A 765 15.55 -11.80 -19.67
CA GLY A 765 16.09 -10.50 -19.28
C GLY A 765 16.76 -10.56 -17.91
N THR A 766 18.04 -10.23 -17.85
CA THR A 766 18.77 -10.02 -16.61
C THR A 766 19.04 -8.53 -16.51
N ALA A 767 18.55 -7.86 -15.46
CA ALA A 767 18.74 -6.43 -15.30
C ALA A 767 19.47 -6.11 -13.99
N GLN A 768 20.50 -5.27 -14.10
CA GLN A 768 21.30 -4.84 -12.96
C GLN A 768 20.50 -3.89 -12.08
N ASN A 769 20.61 -4.08 -10.77
CA ASN A 769 20.10 -3.12 -9.80
C ASN A 769 21.27 -2.45 -9.11
N GLN A 770 21.41 -1.15 -9.27
CA GLN A 770 22.40 -0.38 -8.55
C GLN A 770 21.81 0.07 -7.22
N GLY A 771 22.52 -0.18 -6.13
CA GLY A 771 22.07 0.22 -4.81
C GLY A 771 22.68 -0.62 -3.71
N ILE A 772 22.58 -0.09 -2.50
CA ILE A 772 23.05 -0.74 -1.29
C ILE A 772 21.85 -1.35 -0.57
N ARG A 773 21.99 -2.61 -0.18
CA ARG A 773 20.98 -3.32 0.60
C ARG A 773 20.98 -2.80 2.03
N GLN A 774 19.91 -2.09 2.41
CA GLN A 774 19.85 -1.51 3.75
C GLN A 774 19.57 -2.59 4.80
N PRO A 775 20.31 -2.65 5.93
CA PRO A 775 20.06 -3.61 6.98
C PRO A 775 18.73 -3.31 7.70
N LYS A 776 18.12 -4.35 8.30
CA LYS A 776 16.91 -4.21 9.15
C LYS A 776 17.10 -3.20 10.30
N SER A 777 18.32 -3.08 10.82
CA SER A 777 18.70 -2.07 11.82
C SER A 777 20.13 -1.60 11.56
N GLU A 778 20.28 -0.30 11.35
CA GLU A 778 21.56 0.37 11.20
C GLU A 778 22.37 0.32 12.49
N VAL A 779 21.70 0.51 13.64
CA VAL A 779 22.33 0.45 14.96
C VAL A 779 23.02 -0.90 15.15
N LYS A 780 22.32 -2.01 14.85
CA LYS A 780 22.90 -3.35 14.96
C LYS A 780 24.05 -3.55 13.97
N TYR A 781 23.87 -3.09 12.72
CA TYR A 781 24.89 -3.19 11.69
C TYR A 781 26.18 -2.44 12.09
N ILE A 782 26.09 -1.17 12.48
CA ILE A 782 27.24 -0.38 12.93
C ILE A 782 27.88 -1.03 14.16
N ARG A 783 27.09 -1.46 15.16
CA ARG A 783 27.62 -2.10 16.37
C ARG A 783 28.45 -3.34 16.06
N SER A 784 27.96 -4.20 15.17
CA SER A 784 28.66 -5.42 14.77
C SER A 784 29.90 -5.16 13.91
N ASN A 785 29.93 -4.04 13.16
CA ASN A 785 31.02 -3.72 12.23
C ASN A 785 31.98 -2.65 12.75
N LEU A 786 31.77 -2.09 13.95
CA LEU A 786 32.53 -0.95 14.47
C LEU A 786 34.03 -1.22 14.53
N GLY A 787 34.45 -2.43 14.91
CA GLY A 787 35.87 -2.82 14.94
C GLY A 787 36.53 -2.74 13.55
N SER A 788 35.85 -3.27 12.52
CA SER A 788 36.33 -3.20 11.13
C SER A 788 36.35 -1.76 10.61
N LEU A 789 35.31 -0.98 10.89
CA LEU A 789 35.26 0.44 10.51
C LEU A 789 36.39 1.24 11.16
N ASN A 790 36.65 1.02 12.44
CA ASN A 790 37.74 1.65 13.17
C ASN A 790 39.11 1.30 12.57
N SER A 791 39.34 0.02 12.26
CA SER A 791 40.58 -0.43 11.62
C SER A 791 40.78 0.27 10.27
N ARG A 792 39.76 0.30 9.42
CA ARG A 792 39.81 0.95 8.09
C ARG A 792 39.97 2.46 8.14
N ALA A 793 39.44 3.11 9.18
CA ALA A 793 39.48 4.55 9.35
C ALA A 793 40.65 5.03 10.23
N HIS A 794 41.49 4.12 10.74
CA HIS A 794 42.50 4.41 11.77
C HIS A 794 41.92 5.25 12.92
N SER A 795 40.80 4.78 13.48
CA SER A 795 40.09 5.40 14.61
C SER A 795 39.88 4.42 15.76
N SER A 796 39.54 4.94 16.93
CA SER A 796 39.33 4.19 18.18
C SER A 796 37.96 4.46 18.80
N VAL A 797 36.93 4.65 17.96
CA VAL A 797 35.56 4.98 18.40
C VAL A 797 34.97 3.82 19.19
N THR A 798 34.43 4.11 20.37
CA THR A 798 33.70 3.15 21.20
C THR A 798 32.19 3.23 20.95
N TRP A 799 31.46 2.14 21.18
CA TRP A 799 30.00 2.13 21.03
C TRP A 799 29.30 3.16 21.93
N SER A 800 29.81 3.38 23.15
CA SER A 800 29.30 4.40 24.07
C SER A 800 29.39 5.82 23.48
N GLN A 801 30.48 6.14 22.78
CA GLN A 801 30.60 7.41 22.06
C GLN A 801 29.58 7.52 20.92
N VAL A 802 29.31 6.43 20.19
CA VAL A 802 28.28 6.39 19.15
C VAL A 802 26.89 6.62 19.76
N GLU A 803 26.55 5.94 20.87
CA GLU A 803 25.25 6.11 21.55
C GLU A 803 25.04 7.53 22.09
N LYS A 804 26.09 8.14 22.66
CA LYS A 804 26.06 9.54 23.10
C LYS A 804 25.80 10.47 21.91
N ASN A 805 26.47 10.25 20.78
CA ASN A 805 26.26 11.05 19.57
C ASN A 805 24.88 10.82 18.94
N MET A 806 24.36 9.58 18.90
CA MET A 806 22.98 9.32 18.44
C MET A 806 21.98 10.10 19.28
N THR A 807 22.10 10.02 20.62
CA THR A 807 21.22 10.75 21.54
C THR A 807 21.31 12.26 21.34
N TYR A 808 22.53 12.79 21.18
CA TYR A 808 22.77 14.20 20.88
C TYR A 808 22.11 14.61 19.56
N LEU A 809 22.33 13.86 18.49
CA LEU A 809 21.81 14.14 17.15
C LEU A 809 20.29 14.09 17.13
N MET A 810 19.69 13.07 17.75
CA MET A 810 18.23 12.95 17.88
C MET A 810 17.64 14.07 18.73
N ARG A 811 18.34 14.56 19.76
CA ARG A 811 17.85 15.68 20.59
C ARG A 811 18.00 17.03 19.91
N LYS A 812 19.13 17.27 19.24
CA LYS A 812 19.46 18.56 18.64
C LYS A 812 18.82 18.75 17.27
N TYR A 813 18.73 17.68 16.49
CA TYR A 813 18.11 17.67 15.16
C TYR A 813 17.04 16.56 15.09
N PRO A 814 16.01 16.60 15.96
CA PRO A 814 14.97 15.57 16.05
C PRO A 814 14.17 15.43 14.75
N THR A 815 14.21 16.49 13.94
CA THR A 815 13.78 16.45 12.58
C THR A 815 14.66 15.46 11.81
N ARG A 816 15.90 15.82 11.48
CA ARG A 816 16.82 14.99 10.67
C ARG A 816 17.06 13.56 11.21
N TYR A 817 17.23 13.40 12.52
CA TYR A 817 17.60 12.13 13.16
C TYR A 817 16.48 11.64 14.05
N SER A 818 15.66 10.81 13.45
CA SER A 818 14.30 10.60 13.88
C SER A 818 14.17 9.35 14.76
N SER A 819 14.93 8.33 14.41
CA SER A 819 15.14 7.11 15.18
C SER A 819 16.64 6.90 15.41
N LYS A 820 16.99 5.95 16.28
CA LYS A 820 18.39 5.56 16.44
C LYS A 820 18.99 5.03 15.13
N ASP A 821 18.21 4.31 14.32
CA ASP A 821 18.69 3.80 13.02
C ASP A 821 18.90 4.91 11.98
N ASP A 822 18.20 6.05 12.10
CA ASP A 822 18.46 7.21 11.24
C ASP A 822 19.70 8.00 11.71
N ALA A 823 19.97 7.97 13.01
CA ALA A 823 21.10 8.67 13.63
C ALA A 823 22.42 7.89 13.57
N ALA A 824 22.38 6.56 13.41
CA ALA A 824 23.52 5.67 13.61
C ALA A 824 24.73 6.04 12.73
N ASP A 825 24.54 6.19 11.42
CA ASP A 825 25.61 6.52 10.47
C ASP A 825 26.27 7.85 10.80
N ALA A 826 25.45 8.90 10.95
CA ALA A 826 25.94 10.23 11.31
C ALA A 826 26.63 10.25 12.69
N ALA A 827 26.14 9.45 13.65
CA ALA A 827 26.71 9.37 14.99
C ALA A 827 28.09 8.72 14.99
N VAL A 828 28.29 7.61 14.25
CA VAL A 828 29.60 6.96 14.15
C VAL A 828 30.59 7.81 13.35
N MET A 829 30.13 8.45 12.27
CA MET A 829 30.95 9.41 11.51
C MET A 829 31.40 10.54 12.43
N ARG A 830 30.47 11.19 13.16
CA ARG A 830 30.80 12.27 14.09
C ARG A 830 31.73 11.82 15.22
N ALA A 831 31.50 10.66 15.81
CA ALA A 831 32.33 10.11 16.88
C ALA A 831 33.77 9.85 16.42
N SER A 832 33.97 9.51 15.14
CA SER A 832 35.30 9.33 14.53
C SER A 832 35.96 10.62 14.05
N ASN A 833 35.35 11.78 14.32
CA ASN A 833 35.71 13.05 13.68
C ASN A 833 35.72 12.95 12.14
N TYR A 834 34.70 12.27 11.59
CA TYR A 834 34.48 12.02 10.17
C TYR A 834 35.61 11.26 9.45
N ARG A 835 36.44 10.51 10.19
CA ARG A 835 37.39 9.53 9.61
C ARG A 835 36.66 8.30 9.05
N ILE A 836 35.67 7.80 9.79
CA ILE A 836 34.68 6.86 9.27
C ILE A 836 33.76 7.65 8.34
N THR A 837 33.61 7.18 7.11
CA THR A 837 32.81 7.83 6.06
C THR A 837 31.60 6.98 5.68
N GLN A 838 30.58 7.60 5.07
CA GLN A 838 29.41 6.88 4.57
C GLN A 838 29.81 5.76 3.59
N THR A 839 30.79 6.00 2.72
CA THR A 839 31.30 4.99 1.79
C THR A 839 31.90 3.78 2.51
N MET A 840 32.60 3.97 3.64
CA MET A 840 33.12 2.86 4.44
C MET A 840 32.00 2.06 5.10
N ILE A 841 30.96 2.74 5.59
CA ILE A 841 29.78 2.12 6.19
C ILE A 841 29.05 1.27 5.16
N ASP A 842 28.77 1.85 3.99
CA ASP A 842 27.96 1.23 2.95
C ASP A 842 28.67 0.10 2.21
N SER A 843 30.01 0.14 2.12
CA SER A 843 30.76 -0.92 1.44
C SER A 843 30.61 -2.31 2.08
N GLY A 844 30.19 -2.39 3.35
CA GLY A 844 29.95 -3.65 4.04
C GLY A 844 28.50 -4.17 3.98
N LYS A 845 27.56 -3.39 3.41
CA LYS A 845 26.13 -3.71 3.39
C LYS A 845 25.71 -4.63 2.22
N GLY A 846 26.58 -4.80 1.23
CA GLY A 846 26.32 -5.61 0.03
C GLY A 846 25.42 -4.91 -0.99
N SER A 847 25.49 -5.35 -2.24
CA SER A 847 24.66 -4.86 -3.35
C SER A 847 23.39 -5.70 -3.53
N TYR A 848 22.48 -5.19 -4.36
CA TYR A 848 21.35 -5.97 -4.82
C TYR A 848 21.75 -6.96 -5.91
N ASP A 849 21.06 -8.10 -5.96
CA ASP A 849 21.18 -9.04 -7.05
C ASP A 849 20.35 -8.58 -8.26
N TYR A 850 20.58 -9.24 -9.41
CA TYR A 850 19.86 -8.99 -10.65
C TYR A 850 18.36 -9.26 -10.55
N TYR A 851 17.57 -8.48 -11.28
CA TYR A 851 16.19 -8.83 -11.60
C TYR A 851 16.18 -9.90 -12.70
N ALA A 852 15.48 -11.02 -12.45
CA ALA A 852 15.35 -12.10 -13.41
C ALA A 852 13.97 -12.05 -14.09
N TRP A 853 13.99 -11.78 -15.38
CA TRP A 853 12.82 -11.71 -16.24
C TRP A 853 12.76 -12.88 -17.23
N THR A 854 11.55 -13.36 -17.49
CA THR A 854 11.26 -14.20 -18.66
C THR A 854 9.89 -13.87 -19.22
N GLU A 855 9.83 -13.59 -20.52
CA GLU A 855 8.58 -13.42 -21.27
C GLU A 855 8.45 -14.47 -22.36
N THR A 856 7.23 -14.96 -22.59
CA THR A 856 6.97 -16.06 -23.51
C THR A 856 5.60 -15.93 -24.16
N LEU A 857 5.50 -16.35 -25.42
CA LEU A 857 4.30 -16.52 -26.21
C LEU A 857 4.09 -17.99 -26.55
N ALA A 858 2.86 -18.48 -26.39
CA ALA A 858 2.51 -19.84 -26.75
C ALA A 858 1.11 -19.94 -27.36
N PRO A 859 0.91 -20.76 -28.41
CA PRO A 859 1.96 -21.37 -29.24
C PRO A 859 2.61 -20.31 -30.14
N TYR A 860 3.87 -20.51 -30.55
CA TYR A 860 4.62 -19.61 -31.44
C TYR A 860 3.87 -19.30 -32.75
N ASN A 861 3.31 -20.31 -33.42
CA ASN A 861 2.66 -20.13 -34.72
C ASN A 861 1.34 -19.35 -34.67
N ASN A 862 0.66 -19.32 -33.52
CA ASN A 862 -0.58 -18.59 -33.33
C ASN A 862 -0.76 -18.24 -31.84
N PRO A 863 -0.03 -17.22 -31.34
CA PRO A 863 0.02 -16.96 -29.91
C PRO A 863 -1.37 -16.75 -29.28
N ARG A 864 -1.63 -17.52 -28.21
CA ARG A 864 -2.87 -17.48 -27.44
C ARG A 864 -2.66 -16.88 -26.07
N ILE A 865 -1.55 -17.24 -25.43
CA ILE A 865 -1.17 -16.71 -24.13
C ILE A 865 0.21 -16.06 -24.18
N ALA A 866 0.32 -14.97 -23.44
CA ALA A 866 1.55 -14.35 -23.04
C ALA A 866 1.79 -14.65 -21.56
N VAL A 867 2.97 -15.15 -21.21
CA VAL A 867 3.37 -15.36 -19.82
C VAL A 867 4.62 -14.54 -19.53
N VAL A 868 4.57 -13.71 -18.50
CA VAL A 868 5.68 -12.85 -18.05
C VAL A 868 5.93 -13.11 -16.58
N THR A 869 7.18 -13.40 -16.22
CA THR A 869 7.62 -13.57 -14.83
C THR A 869 8.73 -12.59 -14.51
N LEU A 870 8.65 -11.99 -13.31
CA LEU A 870 9.69 -11.24 -12.64
C LEU A 870 10.01 -11.92 -11.31
N LEU A 871 11.28 -12.26 -11.08
CA LEU A 871 11.81 -12.57 -9.77
C LEU A 871 12.70 -11.40 -9.29
N ILE A 872 12.31 -10.79 -8.17
CA ILE A 872 13.04 -9.67 -7.57
C ILE A 872 14.26 -10.23 -6.87
N GLN A 873 15.45 -9.75 -7.24
CA GLN A 873 16.73 -10.32 -6.82
C GLN A 873 16.86 -11.81 -7.18
N GLY A 874 16.27 -12.22 -8.32
CA GLY A 874 16.28 -13.59 -8.80
C GLY A 874 17.60 -14.05 -9.41
N GLY A 875 18.60 -13.17 -9.54
CA GLY A 875 19.86 -13.49 -10.18
C GLY A 875 19.70 -13.64 -11.69
N PHE A 876 20.11 -14.77 -12.25
CA PHE A 876 20.04 -14.99 -13.69
C PHE A 876 18.60 -15.21 -14.18
N SER A 877 18.30 -14.68 -15.35
CA SER A 877 17.00 -14.81 -16.01
C SER A 877 16.51 -16.26 -16.22
N SER A 878 17.42 -17.23 -16.30
CA SER A 878 17.10 -18.67 -16.34
C SER A 878 16.30 -19.14 -15.13
N ASN A 879 16.41 -18.47 -13.98
CA ASN A 879 15.67 -18.82 -12.76
C ASN A 879 14.16 -18.50 -12.88
N ALA A 880 13.78 -17.56 -13.74
CA ALA A 880 12.37 -17.22 -13.99
C ALA A 880 11.70 -18.15 -15.04
N ALA A 881 12.48 -18.77 -15.93
CA ALA A 881 11.96 -19.61 -17.01
C ALA A 881 11.14 -20.84 -16.56
N PRO A 882 11.49 -21.56 -15.47
CA PRO A 882 10.67 -22.65 -14.93
C PRO A 882 9.24 -22.23 -14.57
N VAL A 883 9.06 -20.98 -14.12
CA VAL A 883 7.74 -20.43 -13.78
C VAL A 883 6.88 -20.35 -15.03
N ASN A 884 7.40 -19.75 -16.11
CA ASN A 884 6.70 -19.64 -17.40
C ASN A 884 6.34 -21.03 -17.94
N LYS A 885 7.29 -21.97 -17.95
CA LYS A 885 7.05 -23.34 -18.42
C LYS A 885 5.93 -24.03 -17.63
N SER A 886 5.90 -23.84 -16.31
CA SER A 886 4.89 -24.44 -15.42
C SER A 886 3.50 -23.83 -15.64
N VAL A 887 3.42 -22.52 -15.82
CA VAL A 887 2.15 -21.81 -16.12
C VAL A 887 1.63 -22.20 -17.50
N ILE A 888 2.47 -22.20 -18.53
CA ILE A 888 2.12 -22.64 -19.89
C ILE A 888 1.62 -24.09 -19.87
N SER A 889 2.32 -24.97 -19.16
CA SER A 889 1.91 -26.38 -19.02
C SER A 889 0.55 -26.51 -18.33
N SER A 890 0.29 -25.68 -17.31
CA SER A 890 -0.99 -25.67 -16.60
C SER A 890 -2.12 -25.12 -17.46
N TYR A 891 -1.86 -24.08 -18.26
CA TYR A 891 -2.80 -23.59 -19.25
C TYR A 891 -3.19 -24.68 -20.25
N TYR A 892 -2.24 -25.37 -20.88
CA TYR A 892 -2.59 -26.43 -21.86
C TYR A 892 -3.15 -27.72 -21.23
N LYS A 893 -3.05 -27.90 -19.92
CA LYS A 893 -3.86 -28.90 -19.20
C LYS A 893 -5.33 -28.50 -19.19
N LEU A 894 -5.62 -27.22 -18.92
CA LEU A 894 -6.97 -26.66 -18.77
C LEU A 894 -7.62 -26.24 -20.10
N TYR A 895 -6.85 -25.87 -21.12
CA TYR A 895 -7.32 -25.29 -22.38
C TYR A 895 -6.89 -26.12 -23.59
N ASN A 896 -7.71 -26.14 -24.63
CA ASN A 896 -7.38 -26.77 -25.92
C ASN A 896 -6.42 -25.86 -26.71
N ALA A 897 -5.32 -26.43 -27.20
CA ALA A 897 -4.29 -25.66 -27.89
C ALA A 897 -4.72 -25.04 -29.23
N LYS A 898 -5.66 -25.68 -29.94
CA LYS A 898 -6.17 -25.18 -31.23
C LYS A 898 -7.24 -24.10 -31.03
N THR A 899 -8.25 -24.42 -30.20
CA THR A 899 -9.45 -23.59 -30.07
C THR A 899 -9.33 -22.50 -28.99
N GLY A 900 -8.39 -22.65 -28.04
CA GLY A 900 -8.30 -21.74 -26.88
C GLY A 900 -9.48 -21.87 -25.92
N GLN A 901 -10.38 -22.83 -26.14
CA GLN A 901 -11.51 -23.08 -25.25
C GLN A 901 -11.05 -23.92 -24.06
N ARG A 902 -11.59 -23.60 -22.89
CA ARG A 902 -11.37 -24.38 -21.68
C ARG A 902 -11.96 -25.78 -21.87
N LYS A 903 -11.20 -26.81 -21.52
CA LYS A 903 -11.67 -28.20 -21.52
C LYS A 903 -12.76 -28.35 -20.44
N PRO A 904 -13.78 -29.20 -20.66
CA PRO A 904 -14.76 -29.51 -19.64
C PRO A 904 -14.06 -30.03 -18.38
N ALA A 905 -14.53 -29.59 -17.22
CA ALA A 905 -14.02 -30.13 -15.95
C ALA A 905 -14.26 -31.63 -15.94
N LYS A 906 -13.22 -32.44 -15.68
CA LYS A 906 -13.41 -33.87 -15.44
C LYS A 906 -14.39 -33.99 -14.27
N LYS A 907 -15.59 -34.53 -14.49
CA LYS A 907 -16.48 -34.94 -13.39
C LYS A 907 -15.67 -35.93 -12.56
N HIS A 908 -15.15 -35.51 -11.42
CA HIS A 908 -14.68 -36.48 -10.43
C HIS A 908 -15.91 -37.28 -10.05
N ALA A 909 -15.93 -38.55 -10.42
CA ALA A 909 -16.88 -39.52 -9.90
C ALA A 909 -16.76 -39.44 -8.38
N ALA A 910 -17.74 -38.83 -7.74
CA ALA A 910 -17.89 -38.87 -6.30
C ALA A 910 -18.01 -40.36 -5.94
N LYS A 911 -16.93 -40.97 -5.44
CA LYS A 911 -17.05 -42.19 -4.65
C LYS A 911 -17.95 -41.80 -3.49
N LYS A 912 -19.20 -42.26 -3.55
CA LYS A 912 -20.09 -42.37 -2.39
C LYS A 912 -19.31 -43.13 -1.32
N SER A 913 -18.74 -42.45 -0.32
CA SER A 913 -18.55 -43.09 0.98
C SER A 913 -19.92 -43.02 1.65
N SER A 914 -20.71 -44.06 1.43
CA SER A 914 -21.88 -44.36 2.22
C SER A 914 -21.50 -44.43 3.70
N ALA A 915 -22.40 -43.91 4.52
CA ALA A 915 -22.44 -44.01 5.97
C ALA A 915 -21.93 -45.34 6.55
N LYS A 916 -21.19 -45.25 7.65
CA LYS A 916 -21.37 -46.03 8.88
C LYS A 916 -20.50 -45.45 10.02
N ALA A 917 -21.16 -45.27 11.16
CA ALA A 917 -20.72 -44.80 12.49
C ALA A 917 -20.58 -43.27 12.67
#